data_AF-A0A950CDA6-F1
#
_entry.id   AF-A0A950CDA6-F1
#
_cell.length_a   1.000
_cell.length_b   1.000
_cell.length_c   1.000
_cell.angle_alpha   90.00
_cell.angle_beta   90.00
_cell.angle_gamma   90.00
#
_symmetry.space_group_name_H-M   'P 1'
#
loop_
_entity.id
_entity.type
_entity.pdbx_description
1 polymer ?
#
loop_
_entity_poly.entity_id
_entity_poly.type
_entity_poly.pdbx_seq_one_letter_code
_entity_poly.pdbx_strand_id
1 'polypeptide(L)'
;MSPVVPLNEPIVFVNVVSGRLLDADTATIGNDGTKVQLYGRDAANLPQRQWIIASAGDDCYNIVNVESGRFLDADTSTINNDGTIVQLYGKAVPAPLNRDWKLSLAQPDRFFITNAQSGRLLDADTSTLNGDATRVQLYGTDGSLMPNRQWRIMRLADYEANKPAAHSFQDAPTSLDLLIVTPFVFSALFAAFQAAKQQKGLSSLLISLTATADGHGGVLSDFPGRDHPERIKMAVEYAYRIHKVRYVMLVGDASLLPARWRYILEPPASDPNHGAWAGWHDGSYRPAELYYASLYHHGPDGVVLPSNQQGVQIASSLNGQFDTWDYSNNNKYNEQEWVHDVLVFNPDYVDGYPDLAVARVPARTLNEVQTFLAKVTAYEKAAQSPQRNFGFIADGKYPGADSDNDQVKQALPAGVAGTISSALYNQQQGQPLLPGWTVAQAGTLGQFAQTCWWISYIGHGYNQGWDFDAAKYEPVSQLTNGPNFPIVFSASCDTGAFLGNPPFGQYQDIVGQFHWFWYDTSAPPAQQISERDPNSNILDYLPKPITVPTPSPYDLTPNTADRTLACAWLFNAQGGSIAYFGEVLVCEDDKGREFETDIFATFTNLNTSRLGDLWLTAQRKYWNDNKANETDTFRHPRIYLGIMTFFGDPSLLV
;
A
#
# COMPACT_ATOMS: atom_id res chain seq x y z
N MET A 1 -22.32 -16.50 -15.14
CA MET A 1 -22.06 -17.43 -16.25
C MET A 1 -20.58 -17.32 -16.57
N SER A 2 -19.82 -18.42 -16.54
CA SER A 2 -18.41 -18.38 -16.96
C SER A 2 -18.32 -17.98 -18.43
N PRO A 3 -17.36 -17.13 -18.83
CA PRO A 3 -17.23 -16.73 -20.23
C PRO A 3 -16.97 -17.97 -21.10
N VAL A 4 -17.75 -18.11 -22.17
CA VAL A 4 -17.60 -19.22 -23.13
C VAL A 4 -16.54 -18.82 -24.15
N VAL A 5 -15.47 -19.62 -24.25
CA VAL A 5 -14.44 -19.44 -25.29
C VAL A 5 -15.09 -19.63 -26.68
N PRO A 6 -15.02 -18.64 -27.59
CA PRO A 6 -15.52 -18.80 -28.94
C PRO A 6 -14.67 -19.82 -29.72
N LEU A 7 -15.30 -20.84 -30.31
CA LEU A 7 -14.62 -21.91 -31.06
C LEU A 7 -15.01 -21.87 -32.53
N ASN A 8 -14.05 -22.18 -33.40
CA ASN A 8 -14.21 -22.30 -34.85
C ASN A 8 -14.77 -21.03 -35.54
N GLU A 9 -14.53 -19.86 -34.94
CA GLU A 9 -14.89 -18.54 -35.47
C GLU A 9 -13.73 -17.55 -35.30
N PRO A 10 -13.65 -16.48 -36.11
CA PRO A 10 -12.62 -15.45 -35.97
C PRO A 10 -12.71 -14.68 -34.65
N ILE A 11 -11.61 -14.68 -33.91
CA ILE A 11 -11.43 -13.96 -32.65
C ILE A 11 -10.17 -13.09 -32.68
N VAL A 12 -10.02 -12.27 -31.65
CA VAL A 12 -8.77 -11.59 -31.32
C VAL A 12 -8.31 -11.97 -29.91
N PHE A 13 -7.00 -12.04 -29.73
CA PHE A 13 -6.38 -12.09 -28.41
C PHE A 13 -5.88 -10.70 -28.05
N VAL A 14 -6.43 -10.12 -26.98
CA VAL A 14 -6.04 -8.79 -26.48
C VAL A 14 -5.19 -8.98 -25.23
N ASN A 15 -3.96 -8.49 -25.23
CA ASN A 15 -3.16 -8.46 -24.02
C ASN A 15 -3.77 -7.47 -23.01
N VAL A 16 -3.91 -7.90 -21.75
CA VAL A 16 -4.64 -7.13 -20.74
C VAL A 16 -3.95 -5.82 -20.38
N VAL A 17 -2.62 -5.76 -20.38
CA VAL A 17 -1.87 -4.53 -20.00
C VAL A 17 -1.74 -3.58 -21.18
N SER A 18 -1.17 -4.04 -22.29
CA SER A 18 -0.87 -3.16 -23.43
C SER A 18 -2.12 -2.80 -24.24
N GLY A 19 -3.23 -3.53 -24.08
CA GLY A 19 -4.43 -3.39 -24.92
C GLY A 19 -4.23 -3.74 -26.39
N ARG A 20 -3.02 -4.21 -26.76
CA ARG A 20 -2.61 -4.57 -28.13
C ARG A 20 -3.00 -6.00 -28.46
N LEU A 21 -3.09 -6.26 -29.77
CA LEU A 21 -3.53 -7.55 -30.30
C LEU A 21 -2.36 -8.48 -30.60
N LEU A 22 -2.57 -9.78 -30.39
CA LEU A 22 -1.67 -10.83 -30.88
C LEU A 22 -1.63 -10.79 -32.41
N ASP A 23 -0.45 -10.58 -32.97
CA ASP A 23 -0.20 -10.26 -34.37
C ASP A 23 0.83 -11.23 -34.95
N ALA A 24 0.52 -11.77 -36.13
CA ALA A 24 1.48 -12.48 -36.95
C ALA A 24 2.19 -11.47 -37.87
N ASP A 25 3.51 -11.37 -37.73
CA ASP A 25 4.29 -10.38 -38.46
C ASP A 25 4.20 -10.59 -39.98
N THR A 26 3.60 -9.61 -40.67
CA THR A 26 3.36 -9.66 -42.13
C THR A 26 4.63 -9.82 -42.96
N ALA A 27 5.79 -9.41 -42.44
CA ALA A 27 7.06 -9.58 -43.14
C ALA A 27 7.53 -11.04 -43.19
N THR A 28 7.06 -11.88 -42.25
CA THR A 28 7.49 -13.29 -42.13
C THR A 28 6.36 -14.31 -42.29
N ILE A 29 5.10 -13.87 -42.38
CA ILE A 29 3.86 -14.67 -42.36
C ILE A 29 3.77 -15.82 -43.38
N GLY A 30 4.53 -15.72 -44.47
CA GLY A 30 4.59 -16.74 -45.52
C GLY A 30 5.32 -18.02 -45.11
N ASN A 31 6.12 -18.02 -44.02
CA ASN A 31 7.07 -19.09 -43.70
C ASN A 31 6.82 -19.71 -42.32
N ASP A 32 7.28 -20.95 -42.13
CA ASP A 32 7.39 -21.52 -40.79
C ASP A 32 8.46 -20.77 -39.99
N GLY A 33 8.20 -20.53 -38.71
CA GLY A 33 8.98 -19.61 -37.89
C GLY A 33 8.55 -18.14 -38.04
N THR A 34 7.33 -17.87 -38.53
CA THR A 34 6.76 -16.51 -38.55
C THR A 34 6.80 -15.92 -37.15
N LYS A 35 7.30 -14.69 -37.02
CA LYS A 35 7.35 -13.98 -35.74
C LYS A 35 5.93 -13.66 -35.25
N VAL A 36 5.67 -13.93 -33.97
CA VAL A 36 4.46 -13.49 -33.26
C VAL A 36 4.81 -12.36 -32.31
N GLN A 37 3.96 -11.34 -32.25
CA GLN A 37 4.20 -10.11 -31.49
C GLN A 37 2.87 -9.49 -31.01
N LEU A 38 2.95 -8.41 -30.22
CA LEU A 38 1.80 -7.51 -30.06
C LEU A 38 1.91 -6.32 -30.97
N TYR A 39 0.82 -5.96 -31.65
CA TYR A 39 0.82 -4.83 -32.57
C TYR A 39 -0.57 -4.21 -32.69
N GLY A 40 -0.66 -2.91 -32.43
CA GLY A 40 -1.85 -2.11 -32.70
C GLY A 40 -3.12 -2.56 -31.95
N ARG A 41 -4.23 -1.87 -32.21
CA ARG A 41 -5.55 -2.09 -31.57
C ARG A 41 -6.71 -2.16 -32.58
N ASP A 42 -6.39 -2.36 -33.84
CA ASP A 42 -7.38 -2.53 -34.91
C ASP A 42 -7.28 -3.96 -35.44
N ALA A 43 -8.43 -4.61 -35.65
CA ALA A 43 -8.51 -5.99 -36.12
C ALA A 43 -9.34 -6.12 -37.40
N ALA A 44 -10.28 -5.21 -37.64
CA ALA A 44 -11.10 -5.18 -38.85
C ALA A 44 -10.23 -5.17 -40.12
N ASN A 45 -10.48 -6.12 -41.01
CA ASN A 45 -9.74 -6.30 -42.27
C ASN A 45 -8.23 -6.57 -42.11
N LEU A 46 -7.79 -7.02 -40.93
CA LEU A 46 -6.41 -7.37 -40.62
C LEU A 46 -6.32 -8.85 -40.20
N PRO A 47 -6.44 -9.80 -41.16
CA PRO A 47 -6.49 -11.24 -40.87
C PRO A 47 -5.24 -11.78 -40.17
N GLN A 48 -4.10 -11.08 -40.24
CA GLN A 48 -2.88 -11.43 -39.49
C GLN A 48 -3.02 -11.23 -37.97
N ARG A 49 -4.03 -10.48 -37.50
CA ARG A 49 -4.38 -10.30 -36.08
C ARG A 49 -5.58 -11.11 -35.64
N GLN A 50 -6.15 -11.89 -36.56
CA GLN A 50 -7.33 -12.71 -36.31
C GLN A 50 -6.91 -14.17 -36.15
N TRP A 51 -7.59 -14.86 -35.25
CA TRP A 51 -7.26 -16.22 -34.86
C TRP A 51 -8.51 -17.10 -34.80
N ILE A 52 -8.32 -18.41 -34.93
CA ILE A 52 -9.36 -19.42 -34.76
C ILE A 52 -8.89 -20.39 -33.67
N ILE A 53 -9.75 -20.65 -32.69
CA ILE A 53 -9.52 -21.68 -31.66
C ILE A 53 -10.30 -22.93 -32.09
N ALA A 54 -9.61 -24.05 -32.24
CA ALA A 54 -10.19 -25.35 -32.55
C ALA A 54 -9.81 -26.38 -31.48
N SER A 55 -10.72 -27.29 -31.13
CA SER A 55 -10.43 -28.35 -30.16
C SER A 55 -9.38 -29.32 -30.71
N ALA A 56 -8.38 -29.65 -29.89
CA ALA A 56 -7.36 -30.66 -30.16
C ALA A 56 -7.62 -31.97 -29.39
N GLY A 57 -8.70 -32.06 -28.60
CA GLY A 57 -8.93 -33.14 -27.63
C GLY A 57 -8.30 -32.85 -26.26
N ASP A 58 -8.68 -33.62 -25.23
CA ASP A 58 -8.09 -33.57 -23.87
C ASP A 58 -7.97 -32.16 -23.26
N ASP A 59 -9.04 -31.35 -23.37
CA ASP A 59 -9.10 -29.94 -22.94
C ASP A 59 -8.00 -29.03 -23.52
N CYS A 60 -7.40 -29.45 -24.64
CA CYS A 60 -6.42 -28.70 -25.39
C CYS A 60 -7.04 -28.12 -26.67
N TYR A 61 -6.42 -27.04 -27.15
CA TYR A 61 -6.85 -26.29 -28.31
C TYR A 61 -5.67 -26.00 -29.22
N ASN A 62 -5.91 -26.07 -30.53
CA ASN A 62 -5.03 -25.45 -31.51
C ASN A 62 -5.50 -24.01 -31.76
N ILE A 63 -4.54 -23.08 -31.79
CA ILE A 63 -4.76 -21.67 -32.12
C ILE A 63 -4.19 -21.43 -33.50
N VAL A 64 -5.02 -21.04 -34.47
CA VAL A 64 -4.65 -20.92 -35.88
C VAL A 64 -4.77 -19.46 -36.32
N ASN A 65 -3.74 -18.92 -36.95
CA ASN A 65 -3.79 -17.59 -37.53
C ASN A 65 -4.64 -17.58 -38.82
N VAL A 66 -5.55 -16.62 -38.97
CA VAL A 66 -6.50 -16.57 -40.10
C VAL A 66 -5.81 -16.33 -41.44
N GLU A 67 -4.82 -15.44 -41.50
CA GLU A 67 -4.12 -15.10 -42.76
C GLU A 67 -3.24 -16.25 -43.27
N SER A 68 -2.40 -16.81 -42.39
CA SER A 68 -1.44 -17.85 -42.81
C SER A 68 -2.02 -19.26 -42.79
N GLY A 69 -3.06 -19.51 -41.98
CA GLY A 69 -3.56 -20.85 -41.68
C GLY A 69 -2.57 -21.72 -40.87
N ARG A 70 -1.54 -21.10 -40.27
CA ARG A 70 -0.54 -21.80 -39.44
C ARG A 70 -0.91 -21.79 -37.97
N PHE A 71 -0.43 -22.80 -37.24
CA PHE A 71 -0.61 -22.90 -35.79
C PHE A 71 0.31 -21.96 -35.01
N LEU A 72 -0.20 -21.42 -33.90
CA LEU A 72 0.62 -20.86 -32.83
C LEU A 72 1.46 -21.99 -32.22
N ASP A 73 2.77 -21.80 -32.22
CA ASP A 73 3.77 -22.83 -31.95
C ASP A 73 4.77 -22.32 -30.90
N ALA A 74 5.04 -23.16 -29.90
CA ALA A 74 6.17 -22.98 -29.00
C ALA A 74 7.39 -23.67 -29.61
N ASP A 75 8.46 -22.90 -29.84
CA ASP A 75 9.67 -23.43 -30.44
C ASP A 75 10.30 -24.53 -29.57
N THR A 76 10.42 -25.74 -30.12
CA THR A 76 10.88 -26.92 -29.39
C THR A 76 12.35 -26.84 -28.96
N SER A 77 13.15 -25.98 -29.60
CA SER A 77 14.55 -25.78 -29.21
C SER A 77 14.69 -24.93 -27.94
N THR A 78 13.70 -24.09 -27.64
CA THR A 78 13.70 -23.17 -26.49
C THR A 78 12.63 -23.48 -25.44
N ILE A 79 11.71 -24.40 -25.71
CA ILE A 79 10.47 -24.70 -24.95
C ILE A 79 10.62 -24.92 -23.43
N ASN A 80 11.80 -25.35 -22.99
CA ASN A 80 12.06 -25.62 -21.58
C ASN A 80 12.54 -24.39 -20.79
N ASN A 81 12.72 -23.23 -21.44
CA ASN A 81 13.29 -22.03 -20.83
C ASN A 81 12.29 -20.87 -20.81
N ASP A 82 12.42 -19.99 -19.80
CA ASP A 82 11.75 -18.70 -19.83
C ASP A 82 12.26 -17.86 -21.00
N GLY A 83 11.34 -17.21 -21.69
CA GLY A 83 11.60 -16.55 -22.96
C GLY A 83 11.57 -17.48 -24.17
N THR A 84 10.94 -18.66 -24.05
CA THR A 84 10.66 -19.56 -25.18
C THR A 84 10.07 -18.77 -26.34
N ILE A 85 10.58 -19.02 -27.55
CA ILE A 85 10.11 -18.35 -28.76
C ILE A 85 8.70 -18.85 -29.09
N VAL A 86 7.80 -17.89 -29.30
CA VAL A 86 6.46 -18.14 -29.83
C VAL A 86 6.43 -17.70 -31.29
N GLN A 87 5.98 -18.59 -32.16
CA GLN A 87 6.02 -18.42 -33.62
C GLN A 87 4.78 -19.02 -34.28
N LEU A 88 4.67 -18.88 -35.61
CA LEU A 88 3.75 -19.72 -36.39
C LEU A 88 4.48 -20.81 -37.13
N TYR A 89 3.97 -22.04 -37.06
CA TYR A 89 4.60 -23.19 -37.69
C TYR A 89 3.58 -24.25 -38.11
N GLY A 90 3.62 -24.65 -39.38
CA GLY A 90 2.90 -25.81 -39.89
C GLY A 90 1.38 -25.63 -39.96
N LYS A 91 0.71 -26.51 -40.72
CA LYS A 91 -0.75 -26.47 -40.97
C LYS A 91 -1.45 -27.83 -40.87
N ALA A 92 -0.70 -28.91 -40.66
CA ALA A 92 -1.23 -30.28 -40.67
C ALA A 92 -1.78 -30.69 -39.29
N VAL A 93 -2.89 -31.43 -39.30
CA VAL A 93 -3.49 -32.07 -38.12
C VAL A 93 -3.25 -33.59 -38.16
N PRO A 94 -3.11 -34.29 -37.02
CA PRO A 94 -3.02 -33.74 -35.66
C PRO A 94 -1.72 -32.96 -35.45
N ALA A 95 -1.78 -31.88 -34.67
CA ALA A 95 -0.61 -31.08 -34.35
C ALA A 95 0.20 -31.73 -33.19
N PRO A 96 1.52 -31.53 -33.12
CA PRO A 96 2.32 -31.91 -31.95
C PRO A 96 1.98 -31.05 -30.71
N LEU A 97 2.27 -31.58 -29.51
CA LEU A 97 1.93 -30.95 -28.21
C LEU A 97 2.48 -29.53 -28.02
N ASN A 98 3.57 -29.14 -28.68
CA ASN A 98 4.09 -27.78 -28.63
C ASN A 98 3.16 -26.75 -29.34
N ARG A 99 2.11 -27.21 -30.01
CA ARG A 99 1.04 -26.39 -30.65
C ARG A 99 -0.32 -26.58 -30.00
N ASP A 100 -0.37 -27.32 -28.91
CA ASP A 100 -1.56 -27.50 -28.10
C ASP A 100 -1.53 -26.51 -26.93
N TRP A 101 -2.67 -25.89 -26.68
CA TRP A 101 -2.82 -24.81 -25.71
C TRP A 101 -3.99 -25.11 -24.78
N LYS A 102 -3.81 -24.83 -23.49
CA LYS A 102 -4.87 -24.87 -22.48
C LYS A 102 -5.30 -23.45 -22.14
N LEU A 103 -6.60 -23.27 -21.94
CA LEU A 103 -7.19 -21.97 -21.60
C LEU A 103 -7.82 -22.09 -20.21
N SER A 104 -7.32 -21.33 -19.25
CA SER A 104 -7.86 -21.28 -17.89
C SER A 104 -8.24 -19.85 -17.51
N LEU A 105 -9.26 -19.69 -16.67
CA LEU A 105 -9.70 -18.36 -16.25
C LEU A 105 -8.69 -17.75 -15.29
N ALA A 106 -8.26 -16.53 -15.60
CA ALA A 106 -7.51 -15.66 -14.69
C ALA A 106 -8.46 -14.75 -13.90
N GLN A 107 -9.50 -14.24 -14.56
CA GLN A 107 -10.57 -13.39 -14.02
C GLN A 107 -11.87 -13.66 -14.82
N PRO A 108 -13.04 -13.15 -14.41
CA PRO A 108 -14.29 -13.37 -15.14
C PRO A 108 -14.29 -13.03 -16.63
N ASP A 109 -13.37 -12.17 -17.10
CA ASP A 109 -13.21 -11.78 -18.51
C ASP A 109 -11.80 -12.06 -19.10
N ARG A 110 -10.93 -12.79 -18.38
CA ARG A 110 -9.52 -12.96 -18.74
C ARG A 110 -9.07 -14.40 -18.63
N PHE A 111 -8.15 -14.77 -19.51
CA PHE A 111 -7.62 -16.11 -19.61
C PHE A 111 -6.11 -16.12 -19.47
N PHE A 112 -5.59 -17.17 -18.84
CA PHE A 112 -4.25 -17.66 -19.07
C PHE A 112 -4.27 -18.58 -20.30
N ILE A 113 -3.25 -18.45 -21.14
CA ILE A 113 -3.04 -19.31 -22.31
C ILE A 113 -1.75 -20.09 -22.05
N THR A 114 -1.88 -21.38 -21.76
CA THR A 114 -0.78 -22.23 -21.31
C THR A 114 -0.40 -23.23 -22.39
N ASN A 115 0.87 -23.30 -22.73
CA ASN A 115 1.35 -24.32 -23.66
C ASN A 115 1.27 -25.72 -23.02
N ALA A 116 0.65 -26.68 -23.70
CA ALA A 116 0.36 -28.01 -23.15
C ALA A 116 1.64 -28.85 -22.90
N GLN A 117 2.71 -28.62 -23.66
CA GLN A 117 3.96 -29.36 -23.50
C GLN A 117 4.83 -28.83 -22.35
N SER A 118 5.03 -27.51 -22.25
CA SER A 118 5.90 -26.91 -21.23
C SER A 118 5.19 -26.55 -19.94
N GLY A 119 3.86 -26.36 -19.97
CA GLY A 119 3.11 -25.75 -18.87
C GLY A 119 3.37 -24.25 -18.69
N ARG A 120 4.14 -23.61 -19.59
CA ARG A 120 4.44 -22.18 -19.51
C ARG A 120 3.35 -21.31 -20.13
N LEU A 121 3.19 -20.09 -19.63
CA LEU A 121 2.16 -19.16 -20.07
C LEU A 121 2.62 -18.28 -21.22
N LEU A 122 1.68 -17.96 -22.13
CA LEU A 122 1.83 -16.91 -23.13
C LEU A 122 1.98 -15.55 -22.43
N ASP A 123 3.11 -14.90 -22.66
CA ASP A 123 3.59 -13.73 -21.93
C ASP A 123 3.90 -12.61 -22.92
N ALA A 124 3.40 -11.41 -22.62
CA ALA A 124 3.88 -10.19 -23.25
C ALA A 124 5.09 -9.68 -22.47
N ASP A 125 6.25 -9.63 -23.12
CA ASP A 125 7.52 -9.27 -22.50
C ASP A 125 7.45 -7.84 -21.95
N THR A 126 7.57 -7.72 -20.63
CA THR A 126 7.46 -6.45 -19.91
C THR A 126 8.52 -5.43 -20.31
N SER A 127 9.65 -5.87 -20.86
CA SER A 127 10.71 -4.97 -21.37
C SER A 127 10.33 -4.24 -22.66
N THR A 128 9.32 -4.73 -23.40
CA THR A 128 8.86 -4.17 -24.69
C THR A 128 7.35 -3.91 -24.75
N LEU A 129 6.66 -3.98 -23.61
CA LEU A 129 5.19 -4.03 -23.50
C LEU A 129 4.44 -2.81 -24.07
N ASN A 130 5.09 -1.64 -24.08
CA ASN A 130 4.42 -0.38 -24.43
C ASN A 130 4.63 0.02 -25.89
N GLY A 131 5.35 -0.78 -26.68
CA GLY A 131 5.61 -0.54 -28.10
C GLY A 131 4.82 -1.47 -29.00
N ASP A 132 4.60 -1.06 -30.25
CA ASP A 132 4.30 -2.05 -31.28
C ASP A 132 5.52 -2.96 -31.48
N ALA A 133 5.26 -4.18 -31.92
CA ALA A 133 6.24 -5.26 -31.97
C ALA A 133 6.75 -5.72 -30.59
N THR A 134 5.96 -5.52 -29.51
CA THR A 134 6.21 -6.17 -28.21
C THR A 134 6.46 -7.66 -28.43
N ARG A 135 7.53 -8.17 -27.83
CA ARG A 135 7.86 -9.59 -27.90
C ARG A 135 6.80 -10.40 -27.16
N VAL A 136 6.28 -11.43 -27.84
CA VAL A 136 5.47 -12.49 -27.22
C VAL A 136 6.35 -13.72 -27.04
N GLN A 137 6.26 -14.33 -25.86
CA GLN A 137 7.10 -15.46 -25.46
C GLN A 137 6.32 -16.41 -24.55
N LEU A 138 6.93 -17.55 -24.16
CA LEU A 138 6.47 -18.29 -22.98
C LEU A 138 7.34 -17.99 -21.78
N TYR A 139 6.70 -17.68 -20.65
CA TYR A 139 7.39 -17.32 -19.42
C TYR A 139 6.59 -17.75 -18.19
N GLY A 140 7.26 -18.42 -17.27
CA GLY A 140 6.71 -18.85 -15.98
C GLY A 140 5.60 -19.90 -16.12
N THR A 141 5.22 -20.49 -15.01
CA THR A 141 4.12 -21.48 -14.91
C THR A 141 2.98 -20.99 -14.03
N ASP A 142 3.09 -19.78 -13.46
CA ASP A 142 2.04 -19.07 -12.75
C ASP A 142 1.89 -17.67 -13.33
N GLY A 143 0.64 -17.22 -13.47
CA GLY A 143 0.26 -15.91 -13.96
C GLY A 143 -0.62 -15.11 -13.00
N SER A 144 -0.92 -15.62 -11.81
CA SER A 144 -1.88 -15.06 -10.84
C SER A 144 -1.65 -13.57 -10.54
N LEU A 145 -0.38 -13.15 -10.42
CA LEU A 145 0.04 -11.76 -10.16
C LEU A 145 0.50 -10.99 -11.41
N MET A 146 0.30 -11.54 -12.61
CA MET A 146 0.98 -11.12 -13.83
C MET A 146 -0.04 -10.67 -14.89
N PRO A 147 -0.53 -9.42 -14.85
CA PRO A 147 -1.52 -8.97 -15.83
C PRO A 147 -0.98 -9.00 -17.28
N ASN A 148 0.34 -8.93 -17.49
CA ASN A 148 0.95 -9.07 -18.82
C ASN A 148 0.86 -10.50 -19.40
N ARG A 149 0.50 -11.50 -18.60
CA ARG A 149 0.22 -12.90 -19.00
C ARG A 149 -1.27 -13.20 -19.15
N GLN A 150 -2.12 -12.20 -18.92
CA GLN A 150 -3.57 -12.33 -19.03
C GLN A 150 -4.05 -11.82 -20.38
N TRP A 151 -4.98 -12.56 -20.97
CA TRP A 151 -5.49 -12.32 -22.32
C TRP A 151 -7.00 -12.26 -22.31
N ARG A 152 -7.57 -11.29 -23.02
CA ARG A 152 -8.99 -11.33 -23.37
C ARG A 152 -9.14 -12.05 -24.71
N ILE A 153 -10.07 -12.99 -24.75
CA ILE A 153 -10.44 -13.75 -25.94
C ILE A 153 -11.80 -13.22 -26.39
N MET A 154 -11.82 -12.42 -27.45
CA MET A 154 -13.03 -11.70 -27.88
C MET A 154 -13.38 -12.08 -29.31
N ARG A 155 -14.69 -12.26 -29.58
CA ARG A 155 -15.15 -12.32 -30.97
C ARG A 155 -14.80 -11.02 -31.66
N LEU A 156 -14.45 -11.09 -32.95
CA LEU A 156 -14.04 -9.91 -33.72
C LEU A 156 -15.11 -8.79 -33.65
N ALA A 157 -16.38 -9.14 -33.80
CA ALA A 157 -17.48 -8.17 -33.74
C ALA A 157 -17.62 -7.51 -32.35
N ASP A 158 -17.46 -8.30 -31.27
CA ASP A 158 -17.56 -7.80 -29.90
C ASP A 158 -16.40 -6.84 -29.58
N TYR A 159 -15.19 -7.14 -30.06
CA TYR A 159 -14.02 -6.28 -29.91
C TYR A 159 -14.18 -4.95 -30.64
N GLU A 160 -14.62 -4.98 -31.90
CA GLU A 160 -14.80 -3.74 -32.69
C GLU A 160 -15.94 -2.88 -32.15
N ALA A 161 -16.97 -3.49 -31.56
CA ALA A 161 -18.05 -2.76 -30.89
C ALA A 161 -17.64 -2.22 -29.51
N ASN A 162 -16.81 -2.96 -28.76
CA ASN A 162 -16.49 -2.68 -27.36
C ASN A 162 -15.01 -2.94 -27.07
N LYS A 163 -14.12 -2.08 -27.58
CA LYS A 163 -12.69 -2.19 -27.29
C LYS A 163 -12.45 -2.03 -25.78
N PRO A 164 -11.70 -2.93 -25.12
CA PRO A 164 -11.41 -2.81 -23.69
C PRO A 164 -10.73 -1.48 -23.36
N ALA A 165 -11.04 -0.93 -22.18
CA ALA A 165 -10.30 0.21 -21.63
C ALA A 165 -8.80 -0.11 -21.54
N ALA A 166 -7.98 0.92 -21.66
CA ALA A 166 -6.54 0.80 -21.48
C ALA A 166 -6.22 0.39 -20.04
N HIS A 167 -5.25 -0.48 -19.80
CA HIS A 167 -4.86 -0.79 -18.43
C HIS A 167 -4.21 0.43 -17.76
N SER A 168 -4.31 0.55 -16.43
CA SER A 168 -3.65 1.60 -15.64
C SER A 168 -2.12 1.68 -15.83
N PHE A 169 -1.51 0.68 -16.49
CA PHE A 169 -0.07 0.58 -16.75
C PHE A 169 0.29 0.51 -18.25
N GLN A 170 -0.68 0.71 -19.15
CA GLN A 170 -0.48 0.54 -20.60
C GLN A 170 0.68 1.39 -21.18
N ASP A 171 0.94 2.55 -20.58
CA ASP A 171 1.99 3.49 -20.98
C ASP A 171 2.99 3.77 -19.85
N ALA A 172 3.04 2.88 -18.85
CA ALA A 172 3.90 3.06 -17.68
C ALA A 172 5.39 2.96 -18.06
N PRO A 173 6.26 3.89 -17.63
CA PRO A 173 7.68 3.87 -17.99
C PRO A 173 8.36 2.57 -17.52
N THR A 174 9.37 2.09 -18.24
CA THR A 174 10.10 0.85 -17.88
C THR A 174 10.76 0.91 -16.50
N SER A 175 11.08 2.12 -16.03
CA SER A 175 11.48 2.40 -14.66
C SER A 175 10.67 3.57 -14.11
N LEU A 176 10.16 3.41 -12.90
CA LEU A 176 9.28 4.34 -12.20
C LEU A 176 9.93 4.71 -10.87
N ASP A 177 9.96 6.00 -10.51
CA ASP A 177 10.38 6.41 -9.17
C ASP A 177 9.18 6.48 -8.23
N LEU A 178 8.11 7.15 -8.68
CA LEU A 178 6.92 7.44 -7.88
C LEU A 178 5.64 6.90 -8.55
N LEU A 179 4.94 6.00 -7.86
CA LEU A 179 3.55 5.67 -8.17
C LEU A 179 2.60 6.48 -7.30
N ILE A 180 1.61 7.13 -7.92
CA ILE A 180 0.55 7.87 -7.24
C ILE A 180 -0.75 7.08 -7.44
N VAL A 181 -1.39 6.67 -6.34
CA VAL A 181 -2.69 5.99 -6.37
C VAL A 181 -3.74 6.91 -5.74
N THR A 182 -4.82 7.20 -6.46
CA THR A 182 -5.81 8.19 -5.98
C THR A 182 -7.24 7.89 -6.44
N PRO A 183 -8.29 8.35 -5.74
CA PRO A 183 -9.64 8.40 -6.29
C PRO A 183 -9.69 9.23 -7.58
N PHE A 184 -10.51 8.81 -8.55
CA PHE A 184 -10.64 9.50 -9.84
C PHE A 184 -10.94 11.00 -9.69
N VAL A 185 -11.75 11.38 -8.70
CA VAL A 185 -12.12 12.77 -8.41
C VAL A 185 -10.91 13.70 -8.24
N PHE A 186 -9.76 13.20 -7.77
CA PHE A 186 -8.55 14.01 -7.56
C PHE A 186 -7.58 13.99 -8.74
N SER A 187 -7.76 13.11 -9.72
CA SER A 187 -6.75 12.82 -10.76
C SER A 187 -6.36 14.07 -11.57
N ALA A 188 -7.32 14.95 -11.86
CA ALA A 188 -7.08 16.18 -12.63
C ALA A 188 -6.12 17.18 -11.95
N LEU A 189 -5.90 17.08 -10.62
CA LEU A 189 -5.04 17.99 -9.87
C LEU A 189 -3.54 17.67 -10.02
N PHE A 190 -3.19 16.47 -10.50
CA PHE A 190 -1.82 15.97 -10.51
C PHE A 190 -1.01 16.36 -11.73
N ALA A 191 -1.64 16.90 -12.79
CA ALA A 191 -0.93 17.20 -14.05
C ALA A 191 0.28 18.12 -13.85
N ALA A 192 0.11 19.22 -13.10
CA ALA A 192 1.20 20.15 -12.81
C ALA A 192 2.26 19.55 -11.86
N PHE A 193 1.82 18.74 -10.90
CA PHE A 193 2.71 18.06 -9.95
C PHE A 193 3.60 17.04 -10.67
N GLN A 194 3.03 16.17 -11.50
CA GLN A 194 3.79 15.18 -12.27
C GLN A 194 4.76 15.85 -13.24
N ALA A 195 4.34 16.90 -13.94
CA ALA A 195 5.24 17.66 -14.81
C ALA A 195 6.42 18.25 -14.04
N ALA A 196 6.19 18.78 -12.83
CA ALA A 196 7.26 19.29 -11.97
C ALA A 196 8.21 18.19 -11.47
N LYS A 197 7.72 17.00 -11.16
CA LYS A 197 8.54 15.84 -10.78
C LYS A 197 9.39 15.35 -11.95
N GLN A 198 8.79 15.22 -13.14
CA GLN A 198 9.50 14.80 -14.35
C GLN A 198 10.60 15.79 -14.75
N GLN A 199 10.38 17.11 -14.59
CA GLN A 199 11.42 18.13 -14.82
C GLN A 199 12.63 17.97 -13.89
N LYS A 200 12.45 17.34 -12.73
CA LYS A 200 13.52 17.05 -11.76
C LYS A 200 14.11 15.64 -11.94
N GLY A 201 13.78 14.96 -13.04
CA GLY A 201 14.26 13.63 -13.36
C GLY A 201 13.57 12.50 -12.57
N LEU A 202 12.41 12.75 -11.97
CA LEU A 202 11.60 11.70 -11.33
C LEU A 202 10.57 11.15 -12.31
N SER A 203 10.72 9.88 -12.67
CA SER A 203 9.71 9.14 -13.42
C SER A 203 8.50 8.89 -12.52
N SER A 204 7.30 9.29 -12.96
CA SER A 204 6.09 9.16 -12.15
C SER A 204 4.89 8.71 -12.96
N LEU A 205 4.00 7.96 -12.32
CA LEU A 205 2.79 7.41 -12.90
C LEU A 205 1.64 7.69 -11.93
N LEU A 206 0.54 8.22 -12.45
CA LEU A 206 -0.70 8.42 -11.73
C LEU A 206 -1.69 7.36 -12.18
N ILE A 207 -2.22 6.61 -11.23
CA ILE A 207 -3.30 5.66 -11.47
C ILE A 207 -4.47 5.95 -10.54
N SER A 208 -5.69 5.74 -11.04
CA SER A 208 -6.91 5.94 -10.27
C SER A 208 -7.52 4.63 -9.78
N LEU A 209 -8.31 4.70 -8.72
CA LEU A 209 -9.06 3.53 -8.22
C LEU A 209 -10.08 3.01 -9.25
N THR A 210 -10.75 3.92 -9.95
CA THR A 210 -11.76 3.63 -10.98
C THR A 210 -11.31 4.14 -12.34
N ALA A 211 -11.99 3.70 -13.40
CA ALA A 211 -11.71 4.17 -14.76
C ALA A 211 -11.72 5.70 -14.89
N THR A 212 -10.85 6.21 -15.75
CA THR A 212 -10.62 7.62 -16.01
C THR A 212 -11.37 8.11 -17.26
N ALA A 213 -11.53 9.44 -17.38
CA ALA A 213 -12.15 10.06 -18.55
C ALA A 213 -11.31 9.94 -19.85
N ASP A 214 -10.01 9.67 -19.75
CA ASP A 214 -9.12 9.48 -20.90
C ASP A 214 -9.11 8.02 -21.43
N GLY A 215 -9.94 7.15 -20.85
CA GLY A 215 -10.16 5.78 -21.33
C GLY A 215 -9.25 4.71 -20.71
N HIS A 216 -8.47 5.06 -19.69
CA HIS A 216 -7.82 4.06 -18.84
C HIS A 216 -8.80 3.44 -17.84
N GLY A 217 -8.56 2.18 -17.50
CA GLY A 217 -9.20 1.46 -16.43
C GLY A 217 -8.81 2.02 -15.06
N GLY A 218 -9.25 1.35 -14.01
CA GLY A 218 -8.85 1.68 -12.64
C GLY A 218 -8.24 0.48 -11.96
N VAL A 219 -7.43 0.71 -10.93
CA VAL A 219 -6.80 -0.34 -10.11
C VAL A 219 -7.81 -1.41 -9.68
N LEU A 220 -9.03 -0.99 -9.31
CA LEU A 220 -10.07 -1.90 -8.85
C LEU A 220 -10.65 -2.79 -9.96
N SER A 221 -10.58 -2.39 -11.22
CA SER A 221 -10.94 -3.27 -12.35
C SER A 221 -9.74 -4.04 -12.88
N ASP A 222 -8.54 -3.50 -12.73
CA ASP A 222 -7.36 -3.96 -13.46
C ASP A 222 -6.68 -5.15 -12.77
N PHE A 223 -6.82 -5.28 -11.44
CA PHE A 223 -6.18 -6.34 -10.65
C PHE A 223 -7.20 -7.31 -10.02
N PRO A 224 -6.86 -8.62 -9.90
CA PRO A 224 -7.78 -9.69 -9.48
C PRO A 224 -7.96 -9.87 -7.96
N GLY A 225 -7.38 -9.00 -7.12
CA GLY A 225 -7.38 -9.17 -5.66
C GLY A 225 -8.76 -9.38 -5.05
N ARG A 226 -8.80 -10.08 -3.91
CA ARG A 226 -10.01 -10.50 -3.16
C ARG A 226 -10.92 -9.32 -2.83
N ASP A 227 -10.31 -8.18 -2.52
CA ASP A 227 -10.96 -6.94 -2.14
C ASP A 227 -10.16 -5.72 -2.63
N HIS A 228 -10.64 -4.52 -2.33
CA HIS A 228 -10.03 -3.29 -2.83
C HIS A 228 -8.58 -3.07 -2.31
N PRO A 229 -8.25 -3.26 -1.01
CA PRO A 229 -6.87 -3.15 -0.58
C PRO A 229 -5.94 -4.17 -1.25
N GLU A 230 -6.33 -5.44 -1.44
CA GLU A 230 -5.45 -6.39 -2.12
C GLU A 230 -5.23 -6.01 -3.60
N ARG A 231 -6.25 -5.49 -4.29
CA ARG A 231 -6.08 -4.96 -5.67
C ARG A 231 -5.09 -3.81 -5.75
N ILE A 232 -5.10 -2.91 -4.76
CA ILE A 232 -4.11 -1.82 -4.66
C ILE A 232 -2.72 -2.39 -4.34
N LYS A 233 -2.60 -3.33 -3.40
CA LYS A 233 -1.33 -3.99 -3.08
C LYS A 233 -0.74 -4.72 -4.28
N MET A 234 -1.56 -5.39 -5.08
CA MET A 234 -1.13 -6.01 -6.34
C MET A 234 -0.67 -4.99 -7.39
N ALA A 235 -1.32 -3.82 -7.48
CA ALA A 235 -0.85 -2.75 -8.36
C ALA A 235 0.52 -2.20 -7.92
N VAL A 236 0.72 -2.06 -6.61
CA VAL A 236 2.01 -1.67 -6.02
C VAL A 236 3.07 -2.74 -6.27
N GLU A 237 2.74 -4.02 -6.08
CA GLU A 237 3.64 -5.15 -6.38
C GLU A 237 4.05 -5.17 -7.84
N TYR A 238 3.09 -4.98 -8.75
CA TYR A 238 3.36 -4.95 -10.19
C TYR A 238 4.30 -3.79 -10.53
N ALA A 239 4.06 -2.60 -9.99
CA ALA A 239 4.94 -1.45 -10.14
C ALA A 239 6.35 -1.70 -9.56
N TYR A 240 6.45 -2.37 -8.43
CA TYR A 240 7.73 -2.72 -7.80
C TYR A 240 8.51 -3.75 -8.62
N ARG A 241 7.86 -4.84 -8.98
CA ARG A 241 8.51 -5.97 -9.67
C ARG A 241 8.88 -5.62 -11.10
N ILE A 242 7.96 -5.00 -11.84
CA ILE A 242 8.13 -4.73 -13.27
C ILE A 242 8.77 -3.36 -13.52
N HIS A 243 8.25 -2.32 -12.89
CA HIS A 243 8.66 -0.94 -13.15
C HIS A 243 9.70 -0.42 -12.13
N LYS A 244 10.13 -1.25 -11.17
CA LYS A 244 11.14 -0.89 -10.16
C LYS A 244 10.77 0.36 -9.36
N VAL A 245 9.48 0.51 -9.05
CA VAL A 245 8.99 1.65 -8.26
C VAL A 245 9.72 1.75 -6.92
N ARG A 246 10.10 2.96 -6.54
CA ARG A 246 10.79 3.25 -5.28
C ARG A 246 9.85 3.79 -4.20
N TYR A 247 8.86 4.57 -4.63
CA TYR A 247 7.94 5.27 -3.74
C TYR A 247 6.49 5.11 -4.18
N VAL A 248 5.59 4.96 -3.21
CA VAL A 248 4.14 4.98 -3.43
C VAL A 248 3.50 6.08 -2.59
N MET A 249 2.78 6.98 -3.25
CA MET A 249 1.98 8.00 -2.60
C MET A 249 0.49 7.67 -2.76
N LEU A 250 -0.16 7.31 -1.66
CA LEU A 250 -1.59 7.04 -1.59
C LEU A 250 -2.33 8.35 -1.29
N VAL A 251 -3.06 8.90 -2.25
CA VAL A 251 -3.71 10.20 -2.09
C VAL A 251 -5.21 9.99 -1.96
N GLY A 252 -5.69 10.06 -0.73
CA GLY A 252 -7.09 9.95 -0.35
C GLY A 252 -7.22 9.64 1.13
N ASP A 253 -8.22 10.21 1.76
CA ASP A 253 -8.68 9.79 3.08
C ASP A 253 -9.25 8.36 3.04
N ALA A 254 -9.34 7.69 4.18
CA ALA A 254 -9.86 6.33 4.24
C ALA A 254 -11.33 6.20 3.83
N SER A 255 -12.10 7.29 3.79
CA SER A 255 -13.42 7.35 3.16
C SER A 255 -13.41 7.21 1.64
N LEU A 256 -12.25 7.45 0.99
CA LEU A 256 -12.11 7.46 -0.47
C LEU A 256 -11.06 6.47 -1.00
N LEU A 257 -10.03 6.15 -0.22
CA LEU A 257 -8.95 5.23 -0.57
C LEU A 257 -8.74 4.26 0.61
N PRO A 258 -8.97 2.95 0.43
CA PRO A 258 -9.08 2.02 1.55
C PRO A 258 -7.73 1.79 2.24
N ALA A 259 -7.77 1.43 3.51
CA ALA A 259 -6.61 0.85 4.21
C ALA A 259 -6.84 -0.64 4.47
N ARG A 260 -5.82 -1.31 5.00
CA ARG A 260 -5.95 -2.67 5.52
C ARG A 260 -6.06 -2.64 7.03
N TRP A 261 -6.98 -3.44 7.56
CA TRP A 261 -7.11 -3.73 8.98
C TRP A 261 -6.25 -4.92 9.35
N ARG A 262 -5.46 -4.79 10.41
CA ARG A 262 -4.90 -5.92 11.15
C ARG A 262 -5.90 -6.39 12.20
N TYR A 263 -5.91 -7.68 12.49
CA TYR A 263 -6.79 -8.27 13.50
C TYR A 263 -6.03 -8.63 14.78
N ILE A 264 -6.60 -8.28 15.92
CA ILE A 264 -6.08 -8.59 17.24
C ILE A 264 -7.11 -9.47 17.92
N LEU A 265 -6.74 -10.70 18.25
CA LEU A 265 -7.58 -11.57 19.06
C LEU A 265 -7.46 -11.16 20.53
N GLU A 266 -8.60 -10.95 21.17
CA GLU A 266 -8.66 -10.53 22.57
C GLU A 266 -8.46 -11.70 23.54
N PRO A 267 -7.94 -11.42 24.75
CA PRO A 267 -7.77 -12.42 25.78
C PRO A 267 -9.14 -13.01 26.19
N PRO A 268 -9.21 -14.32 26.49
CA PRO A 268 -10.44 -14.93 26.96
C PRO A 268 -10.85 -14.33 28.31
N ALA A 269 -12.14 -14.41 28.66
CA ALA A 269 -12.66 -13.88 29.93
C ALA A 269 -12.01 -14.48 31.19
N SER A 270 -11.31 -15.61 31.06
CA SER A 270 -10.55 -16.26 32.12
C SER A 270 -9.14 -15.69 32.34
N ASP A 271 -8.69 -14.74 31.51
CA ASP A 271 -7.35 -14.16 31.63
C ASP A 271 -7.23 -13.29 32.90
N PRO A 272 -6.34 -13.64 33.85
CA PRO A 272 -6.17 -12.89 35.09
C PRO A 272 -5.54 -11.49 34.91
N ASN A 273 -4.89 -11.22 33.77
CA ASN A 273 -4.11 -10.00 33.56
C ASN A 273 -4.91 -8.85 32.92
N HIS A 274 -6.07 -9.13 32.33
CA HIS A 274 -6.87 -8.16 31.57
C HIS A 274 -8.16 -7.69 32.28
N GLY A 275 -8.36 -8.14 33.53
CA GLY A 275 -9.41 -7.63 34.43
C GLY A 275 -10.84 -7.80 33.88
N ALA A 276 -11.75 -6.89 34.26
CA ALA A 276 -13.16 -6.94 33.86
C ALA A 276 -13.36 -6.83 32.32
N TRP A 277 -12.39 -6.24 31.62
CA TRP A 277 -12.37 -6.07 30.17
C TRP A 277 -12.02 -7.37 29.42
N ALA A 278 -11.50 -8.39 30.08
CA ALA A 278 -11.18 -9.65 29.40
C ALA A 278 -12.44 -10.28 28.77
N GLY A 279 -12.34 -10.68 27.51
CA GLY A 279 -13.35 -11.43 26.76
C GLY A 279 -14.70 -10.74 26.60
N TRP A 280 -14.79 -9.40 26.53
CA TRP A 280 -16.06 -8.73 26.17
C TRP A 280 -16.31 -8.67 24.66
N HIS A 281 -15.25 -8.74 23.85
CA HIS A 281 -15.29 -9.05 22.42
C HIS A 281 -14.28 -10.15 22.09
N ASP A 282 -14.41 -10.76 20.91
CA ASP A 282 -13.48 -11.77 20.39
C ASP A 282 -12.22 -11.16 19.77
N GLY A 283 -12.28 -9.92 19.26
CA GLY A 283 -11.12 -9.25 18.67
C GLY A 283 -11.32 -7.78 18.40
N SER A 284 -10.26 -7.11 17.96
CA SER A 284 -10.27 -5.71 17.56
C SER A 284 -9.45 -5.49 16.28
N TYR A 285 -9.70 -4.37 15.60
CA TYR A 285 -9.10 -4.07 14.30
C TYR A 285 -8.28 -2.78 14.37
N ARG A 286 -7.08 -2.77 13.77
CA ARG A 286 -6.19 -1.59 13.69
C ARG A 286 -5.77 -1.31 12.25
N PRO A 287 -5.78 -0.06 11.78
CA PRO A 287 -5.35 0.26 10.43
C PRO A 287 -3.83 0.06 10.29
N ALA A 288 -3.36 -0.33 9.11
CA ALA A 288 -1.93 -0.47 8.85
C ALA A 288 -1.58 -0.17 7.38
N GLU A 289 -0.90 0.95 7.15
CA GLU A 289 -0.37 1.32 5.83
C GLU A 289 0.85 0.47 5.43
N LEU A 290 1.53 -0.16 6.41
CA LEU A 290 2.58 -1.15 6.16
C LEU A 290 2.12 -2.27 5.22
N TYR A 291 0.82 -2.57 5.16
CA TYR A 291 0.25 -3.55 4.22
C TYR A 291 0.65 -3.29 2.77
N TYR A 292 0.70 -2.02 2.36
CA TYR A 292 1.07 -1.65 0.99
C TYR A 292 2.60 -1.59 0.77
N ALA A 293 3.38 -1.61 1.85
CA ALA A 293 4.84 -1.54 1.82
C ALA A 293 5.50 -2.92 1.98
N SER A 294 4.86 -3.85 2.69
CA SER A 294 5.33 -5.23 2.91
C SER A 294 4.69 -6.15 1.87
N LEU A 295 5.39 -6.40 0.76
CA LEU A 295 4.88 -7.06 -0.44
C LEU A 295 5.17 -8.55 -0.48
N TYR A 296 6.30 -8.99 0.08
CA TYR A 296 6.73 -10.39 0.02
C TYR A 296 7.10 -10.94 1.39
N HIS A 297 7.04 -12.26 1.53
CA HIS A 297 7.69 -12.95 2.64
C HIS A 297 9.21 -13.01 2.42
N HIS A 298 9.99 -12.74 3.46
CA HIS A 298 11.45 -12.75 3.45
C HIS A 298 11.98 -13.94 4.28
N GLY A 299 12.91 -14.71 3.70
CA GLY A 299 13.39 -16.00 4.20
C GLY A 299 14.09 -16.02 5.58
N PRO A 300 14.75 -17.13 5.96
CA PRO A 300 14.99 -17.56 7.34
C PRO A 300 15.84 -16.65 8.25
N ASP A 301 16.40 -15.56 7.74
CA ASP A 301 17.02 -14.49 8.55
C ASP A 301 16.00 -13.44 9.03
N GLY A 302 14.70 -13.65 8.77
CA GLY A 302 13.65 -12.63 8.87
C GLY A 302 12.77 -12.62 10.11
N VAL A 303 12.40 -13.74 10.73
CA VAL A 303 11.65 -13.77 12.01
C VAL A 303 11.85 -15.13 12.69
N VAL A 304 12.01 -15.13 14.03
CA VAL A 304 12.00 -16.33 14.88
C VAL A 304 10.55 -16.66 15.26
N LEU A 305 10.07 -17.86 14.91
CA LEU A 305 8.71 -18.36 15.19
C LEU A 305 8.66 -19.12 16.54
N PRO A 306 7.47 -19.44 17.11
CA PRO A 306 7.32 -19.96 18.46
C PRO A 306 7.99 -21.31 18.65
N SER A 307 8.71 -21.46 19.75
CA SER A 307 9.27 -22.74 20.17
C SER A 307 8.22 -23.64 20.83
N ASN A 308 7.17 -24.08 20.14
CA ASN A 308 6.41 -25.24 20.63
C ASN A 308 5.61 -26.08 19.63
N GLN A 309 5.91 -26.16 18.32
CA GLN A 309 5.75 -27.40 17.52
C GLN A 309 6.70 -27.39 16.32
N GLN A 310 7.78 -28.18 16.40
CA GLN A 310 8.56 -28.69 15.25
C GLN A 310 8.94 -27.68 14.15
N GLY A 311 9.75 -26.67 14.50
CA GLY A 311 10.76 -26.09 13.60
C GLY A 311 10.30 -25.61 12.22
N VAL A 312 9.27 -24.78 12.16
CA VAL A 312 8.91 -24.09 10.92
C VAL A 312 9.59 -22.72 10.94
N GLN A 313 10.66 -22.57 10.17
CA GLN A 313 11.12 -21.26 9.65
C GLN A 313 9.99 -20.68 8.80
N ILE A 314 9.99 -19.40 8.38
CA ILE A 314 9.29 -19.07 7.12
C ILE A 314 9.78 -20.13 6.16
N ALA A 315 8.89 -21.05 5.76
CA ALA A 315 9.32 -22.22 5.02
C ALA A 315 10.10 -21.64 3.87
N SER A 316 11.34 -22.09 3.62
CA SER A 316 12.17 -21.49 2.57
C SER A 316 11.43 -21.43 1.21
N SER A 317 10.37 -22.24 1.07
CA SER A 317 9.36 -22.18 0.02
C SER A 317 8.56 -20.87 -0.08
N LEU A 318 8.27 -20.14 1.01
CA LEU A 318 7.52 -18.88 1.02
C LEU A 318 8.39 -17.67 0.68
N ASN A 319 9.71 -17.74 0.82
CA ASN A 319 10.59 -16.61 0.55
C ASN A 319 10.39 -16.08 -0.89
N GLY A 320 10.12 -14.78 -1.03
CA GLY A 320 9.82 -14.12 -2.30
C GLY A 320 8.40 -14.33 -2.82
N GLN A 321 7.53 -15.06 -2.11
CA GLN A 321 6.11 -15.13 -2.44
C GLN A 321 5.40 -13.85 -1.99
N PHE A 322 4.39 -13.44 -2.75
CA PHE A 322 3.54 -12.30 -2.41
C PHE A 322 2.80 -12.54 -1.11
N ASP A 323 2.99 -11.64 -0.14
CA ASP A 323 2.39 -11.73 1.17
C ASP A 323 1.00 -11.07 1.13
N THR A 324 -0.06 -11.88 1.25
CA THR A 324 -1.44 -11.40 1.25
C THR A 324 -1.86 -10.79 2.60
N TRP A 325 -1.03 -10.97 3.64
CA TRP A 325 -1.35 -10.84 5.06
C TRP A 325 -2.47 -11.77 5.58
N ASP A 326 -2.97 -12.70 4.77
CA ASP A 326 -4.03 -13.63 5.15
C ASP A 326 -3.73 -14.98 4.48
N TYR A 327 -2.63 -15.59 4.94
CA TYR A 327 -2.17 -16.91 4.50
C TYR A 327 -3.10 -17.99 5.07
N SER A 328 -3.65 -17.76 6.26
CA SER A 328 -4.63 -18.66 6.88
C SER A 328 -5.99 -18.70 6.14
N ASN A 329 -6.24 -17.72 5.27
CA ASN A 329 -7.42 -17.58 4.42
C ASN A 329 -8.73 -17.52 5.25
N ASN A 330 -8.69 -16.78 6.35
CA ASN A 330 -9.80 -16.58 7.27
C ASN A 330 -10.37 -15.14 7.23
N ASN A 331 -9.84 -14.28 6.33
CA ASN A 331 -10.17 -12.85 6.19
C ASN A 331 -9.82 -11.99 7.42
N LYS A 332 -8.93 -12.48 8.28
CA LYS A 332 -8.27 -11.72 9.34
C LYS A 332 -6.82 -11.57 8.90
N TYR A 333 -6.30 -10.36 9.00
CA TYR A 333 -5.02 -10.05 8.37
C TYR A 333 -3.97 -9.71 9.42
N ASN A 334 -2.74 -10.21 9.23
CA ASN A 334 -1.59 -10.01 10.11
C ASN A 334 -2.01 -10.17 11.59
N GLU A 335 -2.58 -11.34 11.88
CA GLU A 335 -3.19 -11.59 13.18
C GLU A 335 -2.15 -11.59 14.31
N GLN A 336 -2.57 -11.04 15.46
CA GLN A 336 -1.84 -11.11 16.74
C GLN A 336 -2.81 -11.50 17.86
N GLU A 337 -2.27 -12.06 18.94
CA GLU A 337 -3.00 -12.36 20.17
C GLU A 337 -2.42 -11.53 21.32
N TRP A 338 -3.25 -11.01 22.21
CA TRP A 338 -2.76 -10.29 23.40
C TRP A 338 -2.03 -11.19 24.40
N VAL A 339 -2.45 -12.45 24.52
CA VAL A 339 -1.97 -13.38 25.55
C VAL A 339 -0.66 -14.06 25.19
N HIS A 340 -0.24 -13.97 23.93
CA HIS A 340 0.97 -14.59 23.43
C HIS A 340 1.92 -13.55 22.87
N ASP A 341 3.21 -13.87 22.97
CA ASP A 341 4.27 -13.15 22.28
C ASP A 341 3.95 -13.05 20.77
N VAL A 342 4.27 -11.91 20.16
CA VAL A 342 4.15 -11.67 18.72
C VAL A 342 4.91 -12.71 17.87
N LEU A 343 5.97 -13.31 18.42
CA LEU A 343 6.72 -14.42 17.83
C LEU A 343 5.96 -15.75 17.95
N VAL A 344 4.95 -15.84 18.82
CA VAL A 344 4.18 -17.05 19.11
C VAL A 344 2.88 -17.16 18.32
N PHE A 345 2.26 -16.04 17.95
CA PHE A 345 1.02 -16.06 17.19
C PHE A 345 1.13 -15.23 15.91
N ASN A 346 1.33 -15.93 14.78
CA ASN A 346 1.43 -15.36 13.44
C ASN A 346 0.90 -16.37 12.39
N PRO A 347 -0.41 -16.65 12.37
CA PRO A 347 -0.99 -17.64 11.44
C PRO A 347 -0.82 -17.25 9.96
N ASP A 348 -0.56 -15.97 9.69
CA ASP A 348 -0.40 -15.43 8.34
C ASP A 348 1.04 -15.37 7.85
N TYR A 349 2.02 -15.72 8.69
CA TYR A 349 3.46 -15.64 8.39
C TYR A 349 3.94 -14.26 7.92
N VAL A 350 3.28 -13.19 8.38
CA VAL A 350 3.68 -11.81 8.06
C VAL A 350 5.00 -11.50 8.77
N ASP A 351 6.01 -11.05 8.04
CA ASP A 351 7.32 -10.69 8.60
C ASP A 351 7.42 -9.21 9.01
N GLY A 352 6.59 -8.35 8.41
CA GLY A 352 6.62 -6.91 8.62
C GLY A 352 7.75 -6.17 7.91
N TYR A 353 8.47 -6.80 6.99
CA TYR A 353 9.55 -6.18 6.25
C TYR A 353 8.99 -5.22 5.18
N PRO A 354 9.43 -3.95 5.11
CA PRO A 354 9.02 -3.04 4.06
C PRO A 354 9.93 -3.15 2.81
N ASP A 355 9.32 -3.50 1.69
CA ASP A 355 9.94 -3.61 0.36
C ASP A 355 10.17 -2.24 -0.30
N LEU A 356 9.30 -1.27 -0.02
CA LEU A 356 9.35 0.08 -0.58
C LEU A 356 8.72 1.11 0.36
N ALA A 357 8.99 2.39 0.11
CA ALA A 357 8.41 3.45 0.94
C ALA A 357 6.98 3.77 0.49
N VAL A 358 6.05 3.76 1.45
CA VAL A 358 4.65 4.17 1.27
C VAL A 358 4.37 5.37 2.16
N ALA A 359 3.67 6.36 1.62
CA ALA A 359 3.10 7.43 2.41
C ALA A 359 1.65 7.72 1.99
N ARG A 360 0.84 8.23 2.91
CA ARG A 360 -0.55 8.63 2.66
C ARG A 360 -0.73 10.14 2.70
N VAL A 361 -1.51 10.70 1.79
CA VAL A 361 -2.07 12.05 1.89
C VAL A 361 -3.56 11.89 2.18
N PRO A 362 -4.02 12.02 3.44
CA PRO A 362 -5.38 11.67 3.86
C PRO A 362 -6.39 12.79 3.53
N ALA A 363 -6.43 13.17 2.25
CA ALA A 363 -7.27 14.25 1.75
C ALA A 363 -8.69 13.76 1.46
N ARG A 364 -9.69 14.47 2.00
CA ARG A 364 -11.13 14.25 1.76
C ARG A 364 -11.67 15.12 0.62
N THR A 365 -11.00 16.24 0.33
CA THR A 365 -11.51 17.24 -0.61
C THR A 365 -10.48 17.66 -1.67
N LEU A 366 -10.98 18.19 -2.79
CA LEU A 366 -10.15 18.79 -3.83
C LEU A 366 -9.23 19.89 -3.27
N ASN A 367 -9.74 20.72 -2.34
CA ASN A 367 -9.00 21.82 -1.75
C ASN A 367 -7.82 21.34 -0.89
N GLU A 368 -7.97 20.21 -0.19
CA GLU A 368 -6.90 19.62 0.60
C GLU A 368 -5.77 19.08 -0.28
N VAL A 369 -6.12 18.38 -1.36
CA VAL A 369 -5.13 17.93 -2.36
C VAL A 369 -4.42 19.14 -2.98
N GLN A 370 -5.17 20.17 -3.40
CA GLN A 370 -4.59 21.40 -3.94
C GLN A 370 -3.64 22.08 -2.96
N THR A 371 -4.04 22.23 -1.70
CA THR A 371 -3.21 22.81 -0.63
C THR A 371 -1.93 22.01 -0.45
N PHE A 372 -2.02 20.69 -0.33
CA PHE A 372 -0.86 19.83 -0.15
C PHE A 372 0.11 19.90 -1.34
N LEU A 373 -0.38 19.78 -2.58
CA LEU A 373 0.46 19.85 -3.78
C LEU A 373 1.11 21.23 -3.96
N ALA A 374 0.42 22.31 -3.58
CA ALA A 374 0.98 23.66 -3.58
C ALA A 374 2.14 23.78 -2.57
N LYS A 375 1.99 23.22 -1.37
CA LYS A 375 3.05 23.18 -0.36
C LYS A 375 4.27 22.39 -0.83
N VAL A 376 4.07 21.20 -1.40
CA VAL A 376 5.17 20.41 -1.99
C VAL A 376 5.88 21.18 -3.10
N THR A 377 5.12 21.81 -3.99
CA THR A 377 5.70 22.62 -5.07
C THR A 377 6.50 23.80 -4.53
N ALA A 378 6.02 24.48 -3.49
CA ALA A 378 6.72 25.59 -2.85
C ALA A 378 8.00 25.12 -2.14
N TYR A 379 7.91 24.05 -1.35
CA TYR A 379 9.01 23.47 -0.60
C TYR A 379 10.16 23.06 -1.52
N GLU A 380 9.86 22.32 -2.60
CA GLU A 380 10.89 21.85 -3.51
C GLU A 380 11.39 22.91 -4.53
N LYS A 381 10.75 24.08 -4.59
CA LYS A 381 11.26 25.24 -5.36
C LYS A 381 12.13 26.15 -4.52
N ALA A 382 11.93 26.17 -3.20
CA ALA A 382 12.74 26.98 -2.31
C ALA A 382 14.21 26.53 -2.37
N ALA A 383 15.13 27.50 -2.40
CA ALA A 383 16.54 27.20 -2.21
C ALA A 383 16.72 26.66 -0.80
N GLN A 384 16.95 25.35 -0.69
CA GLN A 384 17.12 24.70 0.60
C GLN A 384 18.38 25.24 1.28
N SER A 385 18.21 25.78 2.48
CA SER A 385 19.34 26.24 3.28
C SER A 385 20.25 25.05 3.60
N PRO A 386 21.58 25.19 3.50
CA PRO A 386 22.49 24.15 3.98
C PRO A 386 22.44 24.01 5.51
N GLN A 387 21.83 24.96 6.23
CA GLN A 387 21.57 24.87 7.66
C GLN A 387 20.18 24.29 7.95
N ARG A 388 20.12 23.27 8.82
CA ARG A 388 18.89 22.63 9.29
C ARG A 388 18.69 22.91 10.77
N ASN A 389 17.59 23.59 11.10
CA ASN A 389 17.20 23.83 12.48
C ASN A 389 16.26 22.72 12.96
N PHE A 390 16.46 22.26 14.19
CA PHE A 390 15.68 21.19 14.81
C PHE A 390 14.99 21.72 16.06
N GLY A 391 13.69 21.45 16.18
CA GLY A 391 12.91 21.72 17.38
C GLY A 391 12.55 20.41 18.06
N PHE A 392 12.87 20.28 19.35
CA PHE A 392 12.49 19.13 20.17
C PHE A 392 11.50 19.57 21.24
N ILE A 393 10.34 18.94 21.28
CA ILE A 393 9.23 19.28 22.17
C ILE A 393 8.95 18.08 23.06
N ALA A 394 8.86 18.31 24.37
CA ALA A 394 8.47 17.29 25.33
C ALA A 394 7.24 17.72 26.14
N ASP A 395 6.40 16.76 26.49
CA ASP A 395 5.34 16.93 27.47
C ASP A 395 5.85 16.58 28.88
N GLY A 396 5.91 17.58 29.76
CA GLY A 396 6.31 17.40 31.16
C GLY A 396 5.37 16.56 32.02
N LYS A 397 4.17 16.22 31.53
CA LYS A 397 3.30 15.21 32.18
C LYS A 397 3.69 13.79 31.82
N TYR A 398 4.42 13.57 30.73
CA TYR A 398 4.87 12.27 30.30
C TYR A 398 6.25 11.96 30.89
N PRO A 399 6.38 10.92 31.72
CA PRO A 399 7.66 10.60 32.35
C PRO A 399 8.79 10.36 31.33
N GLY A 400 9.88 11.13 31.42
CA GLY A 400 11.08 10.91 30.61
C GLY A 400 11.06 11.50 29.19
N ALA A 401 9.98 12.15 28.76
CA ALA A 401 9.85 12.64 27.37
C ALA A 401 10.98 13.59 26.92
N ASP A 402 11.51 14.43 27.81
CA ASP A 402 12.65 15.30 27.54
C ASP A 402 13.97 14.50 27.43
N SER A 403 14.17 13.51 28.29
CA SER A 403 15.31 12.60 28.23
C SER A 403 15.32 11.69 27.00
N ASP A 404 14.14 11.30 26.50
CA ASP A 404 14.00 10.54 25.27
C ASP A 404 14.29 11.40 24.04
N ASN A 405 13.81 12.65 24.03
CA ASN A 405 14.21 13.62 23.01
C ASN A 405 15.73 13.85 23.01
N ASP A 406 16.38 13.89 24.17
CA ASP A 406 17.84 14.01 24.27
C ASP A 406 18.59 12.79 23.70
N GLN A 407 17.99 11.60 23.71
CA GLN A 407 18.54 10.41 23.04
C GLN A 407 18.41 10.54 21.52
N VAL A 408 17.26 11.00 21.01
CA VAL A 408 17.07 11.28 19.58
C VAL A 408 18.09 12.31 19.08
N LYS A 409 18.34 13.38 19.86
CA LYS A 409 19.34 14.40 19.53
C LYS A 409 20.75 13.84 19.33
N GLN A 410 21.11 12.79 20.07
CA GLN A 410 22.44 12.17 19.97
C GLN A 410 22.63 11.41 18.65
N ALA A 411 21.54 11.02 17.99
CA ALA A 411 21.56 10.36 16.69
C ALA A 411 21.65 11.33 15.51
N LEU A 412 21.53 12.64 15.75
CA LEU A 412 21.71 13.63 14.70
C LEU A 412 23.11 13.49 14.06
N PRO A 413 23.22 13.51 12.73
CA PRO A 413 24.50 13.31 12.05
C PRO A 413 25.55 14.33 12.51
N ALA A 414 26.80 13.87 12.61
CA ALA A 414 27.92 14.76 12.88
C ALA A 414 28.04 15.81 11.76
N GLY A 415 28.15 17.09 12.11
CA GLY A 415 28.35 18.17 11.15
C GLY A 415 27.09 18.74 10.51
N VAL A 416 25.88 18.37 10.99
CA VAL A 416 24.67 19.12 10.61
C VAL A 416 24.80 20.57 11.09
N ALA A 417 24.93 21.50 10.14
CA ALA A 417 24.96 22.92 10.43
C ALA A 417 23.54 23.39 10.78
N GLY A 418 23.37 24.16 11.84
CA GLY A 418 22.07 24.73 12.24
C GLY A 418 21.91 24.81 13.76
N THR A 419 20.70 25.15 14.22
CA THR A 419 20.39 25.28 15.65
C THR A 419 19.51 24.15 16.15
N ILE A 420 19.78 23.64 17.34
CA ILE A 420 18.90 22.74 18.07
C ILE A 420 18.21 23.56 19.15
N SER A 421 16.88 23.57 19.15
CA SER A 421 16.04 24.22 20.16
C SER A 421 15.21 23.19 20.90
N SER A 422 14.99 23.38 22.20
CA SER A 422 14.22 22.43 23.02
C SER A 422 13.28 23.14 23.98
N ALA A 423 12.03 22.67 24.02
CA ALA A 423 10.97 23.27 24.82
C ALA A 423 10.12 22.22 25.53
N LEU A 424 9.92 22.42 26.83
CA LEU A 424 9.09 21.58 27.68
C LEU A 424 7.73 22.26 27.90
N TYR A 425 6.66 21.63 27.42
CA TYR A 425 5.29 21.99 27.78
C TYR A 425 4.89 21.30 29.09
N ASN A 426 3.84 21.78 29.75
CA ASN A 426 3.30 21.19 30.98
C ASN A 426 4.35 20.90 32.08
N GLN A 427 5.33 21.80 32.27
CA GLN A 427 6.35 21.62 33.29
C GLN A 427 5.72 21.40 34.67
N GLN A 428 6.09 20.30 35.33
CA GLN A 428 5.64 20.01 36.68
C GLN A 428 6.38 20.88 37.71
N GLN A 429 5.64 21.45 38.65
CA GLN A 429 6.20 22.30 39.70
C GLN A 429 7.24 21.53 40.53
N GLY A 430 8.44 22.09 40.67
CA GLY A 430 9.51 21.50 41.47
C GLY A 430 10.37 20.47 40.75
N GLN A 431 10.06 20.11 39.49
CA GLN A 431 10.94 19.30 38.66
C GLN A 431 11.96 20.20 37.93
N PRO A 432 13.28 19.94 38.06
CA PRO A 432 14.30 20.72 37.36
C PRO A 432 14.23 20.46 35.85
N LEU A 433 14.51 21.49 35.06
CA LEU A 433 14.70 21.32 33.61
C LEU A 433 16.02 20.62 33.33
N LEU A 434 16.02 19.73 32.34
CA LEU A 434 17.26 19.21 31.78
C LEU A 434 18.09 20.35 31.14
N PRO A 435 19.44 20.28 31.16
CA PRO A 435 20.28 21.29 30.54
C PRO A 435 19.92 21.54 29.06
N GLY A 436 19.77 22.81 28.66
CA GLY A 436 19.42 23.19 27.30
C GLY A 436 17.91 23.22 27.00
N TRP A 437 17.06 22.78 27.93
CA TRP A 437 15.61 22.89 27.82
C TRP A 437 15.08 24.21 28.35
N THR A 438 14.01 24.71 27.74
CA THR A 438 13.29 25.92 28.15
C THR A 438 11.83 25.61 28.42
N VAL A 439 11.18 26.38 29.31
CA VAL A 439 9.74 26.25 29.52
C VAL A 439 9.00 26.85 28.33
N ALA A 440 8.17 26.06 27.66
CA ALA A 440 7.43 26.50 26.50
C ALA A 440 6.44 27.61 26.86
N GLN A 441 6.30 28.58 25.96
CA GLN A 441 5.34 29.67 26.04
C GLN A 441 4.28 29.51 24.93
N ALA A 442 3.21 30.31 25.00
CA ALA A 442 2.11 30.23 24.03
C ALA A 442 2.56 30.31 22.56
N GLY A 443 3.59 31.11 22.25
CA GLY A 443 4.13 31.28 20.90
C GLY A 443 5.21 30.27 20.47
N THR A 444 5.65 29.38 21.37
CA THR A 444 6.82 28.51 21.12
C THR A 444 6.61 27.56 19.95
N LEU A 445 5.44 26.91 19.83
CA LEU A 445 5.14 26.03 18.70
C LEU A 445 5.14 26.80 17.37
N GLY A 446 4.52 27.98 17.34
CA GLY A 446 4.51 28.82 16.15
C GLY A 446 5.93 29.24 15.73
N GLN A 447 6.79 29.57 16.70
CA GLN A 447 8.20 29.85 16.44
C GLN A 447 8.93 28.63 15.87
N PHE A 448 8.73 27.44 16.44
CA PHE A 448 9.33 26.21 15.93
C PHE A 448 8.86 25.93 14.50
N ALA A 449 7.57 26.06 14.22
CA ALA A 449 7.01 25.89 12.88
C ALA A 449 7.59 26.89 11.86
N GLN A 450 7.92 28.11 12.30
CA GLN A 450 8.53 29.14 11.45
C GLN A 450 10.02 28.93 11.20
N THR A 451 10.77 28.34 12.14
CA THR A 451 12.24 28.33 12.08
C THR A 451 12.86 26.96 11.88
N CYS A 452 12.14 25.90 12.26
CA CYS A 452 12.65 24.53 12.23
C CYS A 452 12.34 23.86 10.90
N TRP A 453 13.31 23.07 10.44
CA TRP A 453 13.13 22.14 9.34
C TRP A 453 12.53 20.83 9.84
N TRP A 454 12.86 20.42 11.07
CA TRP A 454 12.31 19.24 11.72
C TRP A 454 11.77 19.59 13.11
N ILE A 455 10.60 19.07 13.46
CA ILE A 455 10.01 19.14 14.80
C ILE A 455 9.79 17.71 15.30
N SER A 456 10.45 17.37 16.40
CA SER A 456 10.20 16.13 17.15
C SER A 456 9.29 16.45 18.34
N TYR A 457 8.28 15.63 18.55
CA TYR A 457 7.46 15.63 19.76
C TYR A 457 7.42 14.23 20.38
N ILE A 458 7.64 14.18 21.69
CA ILE A 458 7.47 12.99 22.52
C ILE A 458 6.57 13.36 23.70
N GLY A 459 5.52 12.58 23.94
CA GLY A 459 4.59 12.79 25.03
C GLY A 459 3.17 12.35 24.73
N HIS A 460 2.22 12.74 25.60
CA HIS A 460 0.82 12.37 25.41
C HIS A 460 0.23 12.97 24.13
N GLY A 461 -0.56 12.16 23.43
CA GLY A 461 -1.29 12.54 22.24
C GLY A 461 -2.69 11.94 22.24
N TYR A 462 -3.55 12.53 21.43
CA TYR A 462 -4.85 11.99 21.06
C TYR A 462 -5.15 12.41 19.61
N ASN A 463 -6.22 11.87 19.03
CA ASN A 463 -6.56 12.08 17.61
C ASN A 463 -6.47 13.55 17.15
N GLN A 464 -6.89 14.51 17.98
CA GLN A 464 -6.95 15.93 17.63
C GLN A 464 -5.87 16.80 18.30
N GLY A 465 -4.84 16.24 18.93
CA GLY A 465 -3.82 17.09 19.54
C GLY A 465 -2.74 16.37 20.34
N TRP A 466 -1.67 17.11 20.61
CA TRP A 466 -0.78 16.83 21.74
C TRP A 466 -1.45 17.32 23.04
N ASP A 467 -1.03 16.86 24.22
CA ASP A 467 -1.67 17.22 25.51
C ASP A 467 -1.35 18.66 26.00
N PHE A 468 -1.39 19.65 25.10
CA PHE A 468 -1.30 21.07 25.42
C PHE A 468 -1.99 21.95 24.37
N ASP A 469 -2.48 23.12 24.80
CA ASP A 469 -3.41 23.93 24.01
C ASP A 469 -2.89 24.35 22.63
N ALA A 470 -1.61 24.71 22.52
CA ALA A 470 -1.03 25.21 21.26
C ALA A 470 -0.98 24.15 20.15
N ALA A 471 -1.01 22.87 20.49
CA ALA A 471 -0.88 21.75 19.55
C ALA A 471 -2.18 20.94 19.38
N LYS A 472 -3.32 21.59 19.61
CA LYS A 472 -4.63 21.06 19.25
C LYS A 472 -4.92 21.33 17.77
N TYR A 473 -5.85 20.58 17.19
CA TYR A 473 -6.24 20.66 15.77
C TYR A 473 -6.46 22.10 15.31
N GLU A 474 -7.31 22.86 16.01
CA GLU A 474 -7.70 24.21 15.61
C GLU A 474 -6.54 25.23 15.68
N PRO A 475 -5.73 25.31 16.75
CA PRO A 475 -4.52 26.14 16.75
C PRO A 475 -3.52 25.78 15.64
N VAL A 476 -3.32 24.49 15.35
CA VAL A 476 -2.40 24.04 14.29
C VAL A 476 -2.92 24.40 12.91
N SER A 477 -4.23 24.29 12.68
CA SER A 477 -4.89 24.67 11.41
C SER A 477 -4.81 26.17 11.11
N GLN A 478 -4.42 26.98 12.10
CA GLN A 478 -4.26 28.44 12.01
C GLN A 478 -2.81 28.92 11.99
N LEU A 479 -1.81 28.03 12.02
CA LEU A 479 -0.40 28.42 11.90
C LEU A 479 -0.12 29.21 10.61
N THR A 480 0.76 30.20 10.68
CA THR A 480 1.08 31.12 9.56
C THR A 480 2.56 31.06 9.17
N ASN A 481 3.18 29.88 9.30
CA ASN A 481 4.60 29.67 9.05
C ASN A 481 4.97 29.51 7.56
N GLY A 482 4.01 29.52 6.64
CA GLY A 482 4.29 29.47 5.20
C GLY A 482 5.21 30.64 4.78
N PRO A 483 6.22 30.41 3.91
CA PRO A 483 6.48 29.20 3.12
C PRO A 483 7.38 28.15 3.83
N ASN A 484 7.70 28.31 5.10
CA ASN A 484 8.49 27.31 5.83
C ASN A 484 7.57 26.18 6.29
N PHE A 485 7.82 24.96 5.85
CA PHE A 485 7.01 23.80 6.20
C PHE A 485 7.91 22.73 6.83
N PRO A 486 7.92 22.59 8.17
CA PRO A 486 8.71 21.57 8.84
C PRO A 486 8.25 20.16 8.44
N ILE A 487 9.11 19.17 8.67
CA ILE A 487 8.74 17.78 8.84
C ILE A 487 8.45 17.58 10.33
N VAL A 488 7.31 16.99 10.66
CA VAL A 488 6.91 16.77 12.06
C VAL A 488 6.95 15.27 12.35
N PHE A 489 7.66 14.88 13.39
CA PHE A 489 7.66 13.53 13.94
C PHE A 489 6.99 13.54 15.31
N SER A 490 6.03 12.65 15.51
CA SER A 490 5.19 12.62 16.70
C SER A 490 5.17 11.21 17.29
N ALA A 491 6.04 10.94 18.27
CA ALA A 491 5.95 9.77 19.13
C ALA A 491 4.89 10.07 20.21
N SER A 492 3.63 9.86 19.85
CA SER A 492 2.49 10.21 20.68
C SER A 492 1.22 9.58 20.14
N CYS A 493 0.44 9.01 21.05
CA CYS A 493 -0.75 8.22 20.75
C CYS A 493 -1.75 8.92 19.81
N ASP A 494 -2.34 8.15 18.89
CA ASP A 494 -3.48 8.49 18.01
C ASP A 494 -3.35 9.74 17.10
N THR A 495 -2.28 10.51 17.15
CA THR A 495 -2.17 11.74 16.33
C THR A 495 -2.16 11.49 14.82
N GLY A 496 -1.88 10.25 14.43
CA GLY A 496 -1.99 9.72 13.08
C GLY A 496 -3.25 8.90 12.81
N ALA A 497 -4.20 8.73 13.74
CA ALA A 497 -5.35 7.83 13.63
C ALA A 497 -6.39 8.25 12.56
N PHE A 498 -6.00 8.15 11.28
CA PHE A 498 -6.81 8.51 10.11
C PHE A 498 -7.99 7.56 9.86
N LEU A 499 -8.11 6.53 10.70
CA LEU A 499 -9.14 5.51 10.74
C LEU A 499 -9.45 5.19 12.21
N GLY A 500 -10.72 4.89 12.50
CA GLY A 500 -11.14 4.42 13.82
C GLY A 500 -10.55 3.05 14.18
N ASN A 501 -10.74 2.61 15.42
CA ASN A 501 -10.16 1.38 15.96
C ASN A 501 -11.26 0.40 16.42
N PRO A 502 -12.03 -0.27 15.52
CA PRO A 502 -13.12 -1.16 15.91
C PRO A 502 -12.71 -2.22 16.96
N PRO A 503 -13.60 -2.58 17.91
CA PRO A 503 -14.99 -2.14 18.06
C PRO A 503 -15.16 -0.77 18.75
N PHE A 504 -14.07 -0.03 18.99
CA PHE A 504 -14.13 1.26 19.69
C PHE A 504 -14.61 2.37 18.74
N GLY A 505 -15.73 2.99 19.11
CA GLY A 505 -16.36 4.05 18.31
C GLY A 505 -17.31 3.50 17.24
N GLN A 506 -17.86 4.42 16.44
CA GLN A 506 -18.77 4.06 15.35
C GLN A 506 -17.97 3.54 14.14
N TYR A 507 -18.45 2.49 13.48
CA TYR A 507 -17.90 2.04 12.19
C TYR A 507 -18.99 1.34 11.34
N GLN A 508 -18.71 1.13 10.06
CA GLN A 508 -19.55 0.33 9.17
C GLN A 508 -18.85 -1.00 8.85
N ASP A 509 -19.58 -2.11 8.88
CA ASP A 509 -19.06 -3.42 8.50
C ASP A 509 -19.08 -3.64 6.96
N ILE A 510 -18.54 -4.78 6.53
CA ILE A 510 -18.46 -5.14 5.10
C ILE A 510 -19.84 -5.42 4.44
N VAL A 511 -20.92 -5.59 5.20
CA VAL A 511 -22.29 -5.74 4.66
C VAL A 511 -23.08 -4.44 4.70
N GLY A 512 -22.47 -3.34 5.18
CA GLY A 512 -23.04 -2.01 5.21
C GLY A 512 -23.82 -1.67 6.48
N GLN A 513 -23.75 -2.50 7.53
CA GLN A 513 -24.36 -2.22 8.83
C GLN A 513 -23.46 -1.31 9.66
N PHE A 514 -24.06 -0.33 10.33
CA PHE A 514 -23.35 0.56 11.25
C PHE A 514 -23.39 0.00 12.66
N HIS A 515 -22.23 -0.01 13.31
CA HIS A 515 -22.04 -0.47 14.66
C HIS A 515 -21.53 0.65 15.56
N TRP A 516 -21.97 0.64 16.81
CA TRP A 516 -21.41 1.46 17.88
C TRP A 516 -21.63 0.72 19.19
N PHE A 517 -20.56 0.11 19.70
CA PHE A 517 -20.63 -0.69 20.93
C PHE A 517 -20.26 0.15 22.14
N TRP A 518 -20.99 -0.04 23.23
CA TRP A 518 -20.67 0.51 24.55
C TRP A 518 -20.42 -0.62 25.54
N TYR A 519 -19.39 -0.45 26.36
CA TYR A 519 -19.09 -1.33 27.48
C TYR A 519 -19.24 -0.58 28.80
N ASP A 520 -20.10 -1.08 29.70
CA ASP A 520 -20.32 -0.53 31.03
C ASP A 520 -19.92 -1.56 32.10
N THR A 521 -18.76 -1.34 32.72
CA THR A 521 -18.24 -2.19 33.81
C THR A 521 -19.11 -2.16 35.07
N SER A 522 -19.99 -1.16 35.22
CA SER A 522 -20.88 -1.02 36.38
C SER A 522 -22.24 -1.72 36.20
N ALA A 523 -22.59 -2.08 34.97
CA ALA A 523 -23.85 -2.75 34.67
C ALA A 523 -23.82 -4.25 35.07
N PRO A 524 -25.00 -4.86 35.33
CA PRO A 524 -25.10 -6.30 35.50
C PRO A 524 -24.54 -7.04 34.28
N PRO A 525 -23.92 -8.24 34.43
CA PRO A 525 -23.25 -8.94 33.33
C PRO A 525 -24.03 -9.06 32.01
N ALA A 526 -25.35 -9.26 32.08
CA ALA A 526 -26.22 -9.36 30.91
C ALA A 526 -26.51 -8.04 30.18
N GLN A 527 -26.04 -6.90 30.71
CA GLN A 527 -26.26 -5.54 30.21
C GLN A 527 -24.95 -4.76 30.04
N GLN A 528 -23.80 -5.40 30.21
CA GLN A 528 -22.51 -4.72 30.13
C GLN A 528 -22.15 -4.30 28.72
N ILE A 529 -22.68 -4.97 27.71
CA ILE A 529 -22.45 -4.63 26.30
C ILE A 529 -23.78 -4.19 25.72
N SER A 530 -23.79 -3.01 25.11
CA SER A 530 -24.95 -2.53 24.36
C SER A 530 -24.56 -2.01 23.00
N GLU A 531 -25.47 -2.17 22.06
CA GLU A 531 -25.42 -1.55 20.74
C GLU A 531 -26.72 -0.75 20.56
N ARG A 532 -26.63 0.39 19.85
CA ARG A 532 -27.81 1.21 19.58
C ARG A 532 -28.41 0.77 18.27
N ASP A 533 -29.66 0.32 18.29
CA ASP A 533 -30.42 0.07 17.07
C ASP A 533 -30.56 1.39 16.29
N PRO A 534 -30.02 1.48 15.06
CA PRO A 534 -30.09 2.67 14.23
C PRO A 534 -31.54 3.11 13.93
N ASN A 535 -32.51 2.20 13.99
CA ASN A 535 -33.88 2.41 13.55
C ASN A 535 -34.86 2.72 14.69
N SER A 536 -34.49 2.47 15.95
CA SER A 536 -35.45 2.58 17.06
C SER A 536 -34.93 3.34 18.29
N ASN A 537 -33.66 3.76 18.32
CA ASN A 537 -33.01 4.33 19.51
C ASN A 537 -33.06 3.42 20.76
N ILE A 538 -33.40 2.15 20.59
CA ILE A 538 -33.36 1.15 21.65
C ILE A 538 -31.91 0.68 21.81
N LEU A 539 -31.49 0.47 23.06
CA LEU A 539 -30.23 -0.20 23.36
C LEU A 539 -30.48 -1.70 23.38
N ASP A 540 -29.86 -2.41 22.44
CA ASP A 540 -29.82 -3.85 22.40
C ASP A 540 -28.67 -4.33 23.28
N TYR A 541 -29.00 -5.02 24.37
CA TYR A 541 -27.99 -5.62 25.24
C TYR A 541 -27.51 -6.95 24.65
N LEU A 542 -26.21 -7.08 24.50
CA LEU A 542 -25.58 -8.20 23.80
C LEU A 542 -24.91 -9.17 24.79
N PRO A 543 -24.91 -10.47 24.50
CA PRO A 543 -24.16 -11.44 25.29
C PRO A 543 -22.65 -11.20 25.15
N LYS A 544 -21.92 -11.47 26.24
CA LYS A 544 -20.45 -11.42 26.30
C LYS A 544 -19.85 -12.81 26.02
N PRO A 545 -18.82 -12.97 25.15
CA PRO A 545 -18.25 -11.96 24.26
C PRO A 545 -19.13 -11.68 23.03
N ILE A 546 -19.04 -10.47 22.48
CA ILE A 546 -19.51 -10.22 21.11
C ILE A 546 -18.48 -10.74 20.09
N THR A 547 -18.98 -11.18 18.93
CA THR A 547 -18.15 -11.33 17.73
C THR A 547 -18.15 -9.99 17.01
N VAL A 548 -16.98 -9.36 16.87
CA VAL A 548 -16.87 -8.03 16.23
C VAL A 548 -17.01 -8.17 14.72
N PRO A 549 -18.05 -7.57 14.11
CA PRO A 549 -18.22 -7.58 12.66
C PRO A 549 -16.98 -7.02 11.94
N THR A 550 -16.62 -7.66 10.82
CA THR A 550 -15.47 -7.21 10.03
C THR A 550 -15.73 -5.81 9.48
N PRO A 551 -14.89 -4.81 9.82
CA PRO A 551 -15.09 -3.44 9.36
C PRO A 551 -14.89 -3.33 7.86
N SER A 552 -15.63 -2.42 7.23
CA SER A 552 -15.37 -1.97 5.87
C SER A 552 -13.93 -1.49 5.75
N PRO A 553 -13.23 -1.76 4.62
CA PRO A 553 -11.90 -1.19 4.38
C PRO A 553 -11.93 0.34 4.16
N TYR A 554 -13.13 0.93 4.08
CA TYR A 554 -13.36 2.37 4.00
C TYR A 554 -13.97 2.91 5.30
N ASP A 555 -13.56 4.11 5.71
CA ASP A 555 -14.25 4.86 6.76
C ASP A 555 -15.48 5.57 6.19
N LEU A 556 -16.62 4.93 6.37
CA LEU A 556 -17.92 5.41 5.90
C LEU A 556 -18.76 5.96 7.07
N THR A 557 -18.11 6.32 8.19
CA THR A 557 -18.81 6.83 9.36
C THR A 557 -19.48 8.18 9.06
N PRO A 558 -20.70 8.43 9.56
CA PRO A 558 -21.44 9.66 9.26
C PRO A 558 -20.79 10.93 9.83
N ASN A 559 -20.02 10.82 10.92
CA ASN A 559 -19.41 11.96 11.59
C ASN A 559 -17.99 12.22 11.06
N THR A 560 -17.94 12.81 9.85
CA THR A 560 -16.69 13.16 9.15
C THR A 560 -15.95 14.37 9.75
N ALA A 561 -16.38 14.90 10.90
CA ALA A 561 -15.84 16.10 11.52
C ALA A 561 -14.49 15.88 12.23
N ASP A 562 -14.22 14.67 12.71
CA ASP A 562 -13.00 14.41 13.47
C ASP A 562 -11.83 14.13 12.54
N ARG A 563 -11.06 15.18 12.25
CA ARG A 563 -9.81 15.11 11.49
C ARG A 563 -8.64 14.95 12.45
N THR A 564 -7.65 14.17 12.04
CA THR A 564 -6.45 13.92 12.83
C THR A 564 -5.60 15.19 12.97
N LEU A 565 -4.76 15.25 13.99
CA LEU A 565 -3.73 16.28 14.13
C LEU A 565 -2.82 16.33 12.89
N ALA A 566 -2.48 15.17 12.30
CA ALA A 566 -1.76 15.10 11.04
C ALA A 566 -2.45 15.90 9.92
N CYS A 567 -3.79 15.83 9.82
CA CYS A 567 -4.55 16.61 8.84
C CYS A 567 -4.45 18.13 9.08
N ALA A 568 -4.48 18.59 10.33
CA ALA A 568 -4.32 20.01 10.65
C ALA A 568 -2.96 20.55 10.18
N TRP A 569 -1.90 19.77 10.39
CA TRP A 569 -0.56 20.12 9.93
C TRP A 569 -0.44 20.12 8.41
N LEU A 570 -1.01 19.13 7.72
CA LEU A 570 -0.83 18.98 6.27
C LEU A 570 -1.67 19.97 5.47
N PHE A 571 -2.92 20.20 5.85
CA PHE A 571 -3.91 20.91 5.03
C PHE A 571 -4.15 22.38 5.40
N ASN A 572 -3.34 22.93 6.31
CA ASN A 572 -3.29 24.38 6.52
C ASN A 572 -2.62 25.08 5.32
N ALA A 573 -3.37 25.95 4.64
CA ALA A 573 -2.89 26.67 3.46
C ALA A 573 -1.91 27.83 3.77
N GLN A 574 -1.92 28.36 5.00
CA GLN A 574 -1.05 29.46 5.44
C GLN A 574 0.19 28.95 6.20
N GLY A 575 0.29 27.66 6.48
CA GLY A 575 1.33 27.10 7.34
C GLY A 575 1.28 25.59 7.50
N GLY A 576 1.55 25.11 8.70
CA GLY A 576 1.61 23.69 9.03
C GLY A 576 2.90 23.02 8.53
N SER A 577 2.85 21.72 8.21
CA SER A 577 4.02 20.88 7.90
C SER A 577 4.01 20.38 6.46
N ILE A 578 5.16 19.96 5.92
CA ILE A 578 5.21 19.31 4.60
C ILE A 578 5.01 17.80 4.68
N ALA A 579 5.32 17.23 5.84
CA ALA A 579 5.13 15.83 6.18
C ALA A 579 4.81 15.71 7.67
N TYR A 580 4.14 14.63 8.04
CA TYR A 580 3.82 14.29 9.42
C TYR A 580 4.01 12.78 9.62
N PHE A 581 4.76 12.39 10.64
CA PHE A 581 4.87 11.01 11.10
C PHE A 581 4.08 10.89 12.40
N GLY A 582 3.11 9.98 12.46
CA GLY A 582 2.24 9.84 13.62
C GLY A 582 1.70 8.44 13.82
N GLU A 583 1.46 8.11 15.08
CA GLU A 583 0.95 6.81 15.51
C GLU A 583 -0.57 6.75 15.40
N VAL A 584 -1.09 5.62 14.90
CA VAL A 584 -2.53 5.40 14.69
C VAL A 584 -3.24 4.77 15.89
N LEU A 585 -2.49 4.46 16.95
CA LEU A 585 -3.01 3.86 18.18
C LEU A 585 -2.21 4.33 19.40
N VAL A 586 -2.68 3.92 20.58
CA VAL A 586 -1.99 4.15 21.86
C VAL A 586 -0.81 3.19 22.01
N CYS A 587 0.41 3.72 22.05
CA CYS A 587 1.63 2.99 22.36
C CYS A 587 2.57 3.83 23.22
N GLU A 588 3.51 3.18 23.89
CA GLU A 588 4.58 3.86 24.63
C GLU A 588 5.58 4.49 23.65
N ASP A 589 6.20 5.59 24.07
CA ASP A 589 6.93 6.46 23.14
C ASP A 589 8.36 5.96 22.84
N ASP A 590 8.85 4.93 23.56
CA ASP A 590 10.18 4.36 23.39
C ASP A 590 10.42 3.85 21.97
N LYS A 591 9.37 3.31 21.35
CA LYS A 591 9.33 2.79 19.98
C LYS A 591 9.45 3.92 18.96
N GLY A 592 8.70 5.00 19.15
CA GLY A 592 8.74 6.19 18.30
C GLY A 592 10.08 6.91 18.40
N ARG A 593 10.61 7.04 19.61
CA ARG A 593 11.95 7.57 19.87
C ARG A 593 13.04 6.76 19.16
N GLU A 594 13.00 5.44 19.24
CA GLU A 594 13.98 4.57 18.57
C GLU A 594 13.85 4.64 17.05
N PHE A 595 12.62 4.66 16.54
CA PHE A 595 12.40 4.79 15.11
C PHE A 595 12.84 6.16 14.57
N GLU A 596 12.62 7.25 15.30
CA GLU A 596 13.16 8.57 14.94
C GLU A 596 14.69 8.60 15.01
N THR A 597 15.27 7.92 16.00
CA THR A 597 16.72 7.73 16.12
C THR A 597 17.28 7.01 14.89
N ASP A 598 16.60 5.97 14.41
CA ASP A 598 16.96 5.26 13.18
C ASP A 598 16.81 6.14 11.93
N ILE A 599 15.78 7.00 11.87
CA ILE A 599 15.68 8.01 10.82
C ILE A 599 16.93 8.90 10.84
N PHE A 600 17.31 9.46 12.01
CA PHE A 600 18.48 10.33 12.10
C PHE A 600 19.81 9.64 11.81
N ALA A 601 19.97 8.39 12.23
CA ALA A 601 21.17 7.60 11.96
C ALA A 601 21.39 7.30 10.46
N THR A 602 20.31 7.32 9.66
CA THR A 602 20.38 7.02 8.21
C THR A 602 20.67 8.24 7.32
N PHE A 603 20.71 9.45 7.89
CA PHE A 603 21.09 10.65 7.14
C PHE A 603 22.59 10.65 6.79
N THR A 604 22.90 10.21 5.58
CA THR A 604 24.25 10.30 5.03
C THR A 604 24.50 11.61 4.29
N ASN A 605 23.47 12.20 3.64
CA ASN A 605 23.54 13.53 3.01
C ASN A 605 22.17 14.23 2.91
N LEU A 606 21.94 15.17 3.83
CA LEU A 606 20.72 15.99 3.97
C LEU A 606 20.31 16.87 2.78
N ASN A 607 21.08 16.92 1.69
CA ASN A 607 20.75 17.75 0.52
C ASN A 607 20.44 16.92 -0.74
N THR A 608 20.54 15.60 -0.63
CA THR A 608 20.29 14.67 -1.75
C THR A 608 19.34 13.54 -1.37
N SER A 609 18.99 13.42 -0.09
CA SER A 609 18.07 12.40 0.40
C SER A 609 16.63 12.70 0.03
N ARG A 610 15.85 11.64 -0.17
CA ARG A 610 14.39 11.75 -0.25
C ARG A 610 13.77 11.25 1.04
N LEU A 611 12.65 11.83 1.43
CA LEU A 611 12.01 11.48 2.70
C LEU A 611 11.61 9.99 2.76
N GLY A 612 11.18 9.42 1.62
CA GLY A 612 10.89 8.00 1.50
C GLY A 612 12.13 7.09 1.64
N ASP A 613 13.32 7.54 1.23
CA ASP A 613 14.55 6.77 1.43
C ASP A 613 14.91 6.71 2.91
N LEU A 614 14.80 7.84 3.63
CA LEU A 614 15.03 7.92 5.07
C LEU A 614 14.04 7.03 5.82
N TRP A 615 12.75 7.16 5.49
CA TRP A 615 11.68 6.35 6.04
C TRP A 615 11.95 4.85 5.85
N LEU A 616 12.14 4.41 4.61
CA LEU A 616 12.34 2.99 4.29
C LEU A 616 13.61 2.42 4.95
N THR A 617 14.70 3.19 4.95
CA THR A 617 15.96 2.75 5.57
C THR A 617 15.80 2.61 7.07
N ALA A 618 15.15 3.56 7.74
CA ALA A 618 14.84 3.48 9.15
C ALA A 618 13.93 2.29 9.47
N GLN A 619 12.89 2.04 8.67
CA GLN A 619 12.01 0.89 8.92
C GLN A 619 12.76 -0.43 8.80
N ARG A 620 13.65 -0.57 7.81
CA ARG A 620 14.49 -1.76 7.63
C ARG A 620 15.51 -1.92 8.74
N LYS A 621 16.06 -0.81 9.26
CA LYS A 621 16.96 -0.83 10.41
C LYS A 621 16.23 -1.28 11.67
N TYR A 622 15.12 -0.61 12.00
CA TYR A 622 14.26 -0.98 13.13
C TYR A 622 13.83 -2.45 13.06
N TRP A 623 13.44 -2.92 11.86
CA TRP A 623 13.11 -4.32 11.63
C TRP A 623 14.30 -5.24 11.89
N ASN A 624 15.48 -4.95 11.35
CA ASN A 624 16.67 -5.77 11.57
C ASN A 624 17.08 -5.84 13.04
N ASP A 625 16.95 -4.73 13.77
CA ASP A 625 17.38 -4.65 15.16
C ASP A 625 16.41 -5.36 16.12
N ASN A 626 15.11 -5.41 15.78
CA ASN A 626 14.07 -5.88 16.70
C ASN A 626 13.41 -7.24 16.32
N LYS A 627 13.47 -7.71 15.06
CA LYS A 627 12.73 -8.91 14.57
C LYS A 627 13.03 -10.25 15.28
N ALA A 628 14.19 -10.39 15.92
CA ALA A 628 14.67 -11.69 16.40
C ALA A 628 14.33 -11.97 17.88
N ASN A 629 14.26 -10.92 18.70
CA ASN A 629 14.20 -11.06 20.16
C ASN A 629 13.16 -10.15 20.82
N GLU A 630 12.45 -9.32 20.05
CA GLU A 630 11.45 -8.43 20.61
C GLU A 630 10.14 -9.19 20.85
N THR A 631 9.80 -9.37 22.12
CA THR A 631 8.61 -10.10 22.55
C THR A 631 7.45 -9.19 22.92
N ASP A 632 7.71 -7.88 23.05
CA ASP A 632 6.66 -6.88 23.27
C ASP A 632 5.82 -6.72 21.99
N THR A 633 4.52 -6.94 22.14
CA THR A 633 3.57 -6.96 21.03
C THR A 633 3.53 -5.63 20.28
N PHE A 634 3.74 -4.49 20.94
CA PHE A 634 3.73 -3.19 20.28
C PHE A 634 5.08 -2.78 19.70
N ARG A 635 6.18 -3.30 20.24
CA ARG A 635 7.55 -2.95 19.84
C ARG A 635 8.04 -3.78 18.67
N HIS A 636 7.58 -5.02 18.52
CA HIS A 636 8.03 -5.87 17.42
C HIS A 636 7.71 -5.23 16.05
N PRO A 637 8.64 -5.26 15.09
CA PRO A 637 8.55 -4.48 13.85
C PRO A 637 7.36 -4.87 12.97
N ARG A 638 6.92 -6.13 13.00
CA ARG A 638 5.65 -6.59 12.38
C ARG A 638 4.45 -5.73 12.75
N ILE A 639 4.45 -5.19 13.97
CA ILE A 639 3.35 -4.43 14.55
C ILE A 639 3.66 -2.94 14.53
N TYR A 640 4.81 -2.53 15.09
CA TYR A 640 5.15 -1.11 15.25
C TYR A 640 5.21 -0.34 13.93
N LEU A 641 5.81 -0.95 12.90
CA LEU A 641 5.93 -0.30 11.58
C LEU A 641 4.58 -0.12 10.88
N GLY A 642 3.54 -0.85 11.33
CA GLY A 642 2.16 -0.63 10.91
C GLY A 642 1.42 0.41 11.75
N ILE A 643 1.97 0.84 12.88
CA ILE A 643 1.41 1.84 13.78
C ILE A 643 1.87 3.25 13.40
N MET A 644 3.19 3.43 13.23
CA MET A 644 3.77 4.70 12.84
C MET A 644 3.55 4.92 11.33
N THR A 645 2.76 5.93 10.97
CA THR A 645 2.37 6.21 9.58
C THR A 645 3.05 7.47 9.05
N PHE A 646 3.57 7.38 7.82
CA PHE A 646 4.06 8.52 7.06
C PHE A 646 2.93 9.18 6.29
N PHE A 647 2.59 10.41 6.69
CA PHE A 647 1.73 11.30 5.92
C PHE A 647 2.53 12.33 5.12
N GLY A 648 2.45 12.29 3.79
CA GLY A 648 3.14 13.24 2.91
C GLY A 648 3.55 12.66 1.55
N ASP A 649 4.56 13.28 0.94
CA ASP A 649 5.13 12.87 -0.35
C ASP A 649 6.45 12.11 -0.10
N PRO A 650 6.50 10.80 -0.37
CA PRO A 650 7.70 9.99 -0.13
C PRO A 650 8.83 10.32 -1.12
N SER A 651 8.52 10.94 -2.25
CA SER A 651 9.52 11.39 -3.22
C SER A 651 10.10 12.77 -2.87
N LEU A 652 9.62 13.44 -1.82
CA LEU A 652 10.04 14.78 -1.43
C LEU A 652 11.56 14.82 -1.24
N LEU A 653 12.23 15.71 -1.97
CA LEU A 653 13.64 16.01 -1.76
C LEU A 653 13.77 16.85 -0.49
N VAL A 654 14.56 16.38 0.48
CA VAL A 654 14.73 17.04 1.78
C VAL A 654 16.13 17.56 1.98
#